data_AF-A0A7W8SKM5-F1
#
_entry.id   AF-A0A7W8SKM5-F1
#
_cell.length_a   1.000
_cell.length_b   1.000
_cell.length_c   1.000
_cell.angle_alpha   90.00
_cell.angle_beta   90.00
_cell.angle_gamma   90.00
#
_symmetry.space_group_name_H-M   'P 1'
#
loop_
_entity.id
_entity.type
_entity.pdbx_description
1 polymer ?
#
loop_
_entity_poly.entity_id
_entity_poly.type
_entity_poly.pdbx_seq_one_letter_code
_entity_poly.pdbx_strand_id
1 'polypeptide(L)'
;MNSSHDTSSRAAPDNASASGTPAPRAAAAMPGVSLNRRRASELDDIFADNGLLARQIDGYRPRASQIEMARAVAAAMEASGRAMPEPAMFETQKRPARRLLQTGAEAVSESTGGNAQADGVDGGENTLIVEAGTGTGKTYAYLVPAMLWGGKVIVSTGTKHLQDQLFQRDIPTVRDALAVPVSVAMLKGRANYLCHYYLQRTADNGRLPSRQETSYLQDIVRFAKITRTGDKAELASVPETAQVWSMVTSTRDNCLGQECPHYKDCFVMQARREAQQADIVVVNHHLFFADIMLRDTGMAELLPTANTVIFDEAHQLPETATLFFGETLSTAQFLELARDSVAEGLGHARDAVDWVKLGATLERAARDVRLAFKEDSVRLSIGQLPDDHPLFAALKTLEAELDALASALAGQAERAESLGACLRRARELQDVLSGWTTPPTSAERDAVATREGDASAERADPNEKVRWIEVFSHTVQLHETPLSVAPIFAKQRAGVPRAWIFTSATLSVRGDFTHYAAQMGLNSKRSMTLPSPFDYPSQGLLYVPRNLPQPSSPMFTDAVFDAALPAIEASGGGVFMLCTTLRAVDRISAKLRDAIESRGWDYPLLVQGDASRTELLDRFRAYGNAILVGSQSFWEGVDVRGDALSLVVIDKLPFAPPDDPVLAARLDALTKKGLSPFAVHQLPQAVITLKQGAGRLIRAETDRGVLMICDTRLVDKPYGRRIWQSLPPFKRTREIDVVREFFEESAGPAAPVR
;
A
#
# COMPACT_ATOMS: atom_id res chain seq x y z
N MET A 1 45.48 -58.21 -29.94
CA MET A 1 45.80 -59.41 -29.13
C MET A 1 45.10 -59.24 -27.79
N ASN A 2 44.18 -60.16 -27.49
CA ASN A 2 43.54 -60.51 -26.22
C ASN A 2 42.86 -59.38 -25.42
N SER A 3 41.52 -59.26 -25.45
CA SER A 3 40.49 -60.07 -24.73
C SER A 3 40.46 -59.74 -23.23
N SER A 4 39.32 -59.58 -22.54
CA SER A 4 38.00 -60.21 -22.76
C SER A 4 36.94 -59.66 -21.78
N HIS A 5 35.69 -59.59 -22.27
CA HIS A 5 34.38 -59.89 -21.64
C HIS A 5 33.89 -59.00 -20.47
N ASP A 6 32.61 -58.64 -20.33
CA ASP A 6 31.37 -59.22 -20.89
C ASP A 6 30.20 -58.22 -20.75
N THR A 7 29.32 -58.09 -21.75
CA THR A 7 27.91 -57.70 -21.54
C THR A 7 27.08 -58.20 -22.72
N SER A 8 26.14 -59.08 -22.43
CA SER A 8 25.20 -59.65 -23.39
C SER A 8 23.82 -58.98 -23.30
N SER A 9 23.17 -59.00 -24.45
CA SER A 9 21.90 -58.42 -24.88
C SER A 9 20.66 -58.77 -24.06
N ARG A 10 19.61 -57.92 -24.12
CA ARG A 10 18.41 -58.20 -24.93
C ARG A 10 17.42 -57.03 -25.00
N ALA A 11 16.67 -57.06 -26.09
CA ALA A 11 15.83 -56.03 -26.67
C ALA A 11 14.47 -55.79 -25.98
N ALA A 12 13.83 -54.71 -26.44
CA ALA A 12 12.54 -54.14 -26.06
C ALA A 12 11.33 -55.09 -26.05
N PRO A 13 10.22 -54.60 -25.49
CA PRO A 13 9.05 -54.45 -26.36
C PRO A 13 8.37 -53.07 -26.26
N ASP A 14 7.70 -52.74 -27.36
CA ASP A 14 6.79 -51.61 -27.56
C ASP A 14 5.68 -51.54 -26.50
N ASN A 15 5.28 -50.31 -26.14
CA ASN A 15 3.85 -50.03 -25.99
C ASN A 15 3.50 -48.54 -26.18
N ALA A 16 2.46 -48.34 -26.96
CA ALA A 16 1.94 -47.06 -27.43
C ALA A 16 1.06 -46.34 -26.39
N SER A 17 0.97 -45.01 -26.59
CA SER A 17 -0.16 -44.12 -26.26
C SER A 17 -0.73 -44.09 -24.83
N ALA A 18 -0.40 -43.03 -24.08
CA ALA A 18 -1.35 -42.33 -23.22
C ALA A 18 -0.85 -40.89 -22.96
N SER A 19 -1.24 -39.96 -23.83
CA SER A 19 -1.14 -38.52 -23.60
C SER A 19 -2.18 -38.12 -22.55
N GLY A 20 -1.76 -38.08 -21.28
CA GLY A 20 -2.55 -37.54 -20.18
C GLY A 20 -1.95 -36.22 -19.71
N THR A 21 -2.46 -35.10 -20.22
CA THR A 21 -2.22 -33.77 -19.64
C THR A 21 -2.74 -33.78 -18.20
N PRO A 22 -1.95 -33.44 -17.17
CA PRO A 22 -2.48 -33.36 -15.82
C PRO A 22 -3.47 -32.19 -15.74
N ALA A 23 -4.72 -32.50 -15.46
CA ALA A 23 -5.79 -31.53 -15.25
C ALA A 23 -5.41 -30.53 -14.13
N PRO A 24 -5.85 -29.26 -14.21
CA PRO A 24 -5.65 -28.30 -13.13
C PRO A 24 -6.32 -28.81 -11.86
N ARG A 25 -5.57 -28.82 -10.75
CA ARG A 25 -6.12 -29.12 -9.41
C ARG A 25 -7.30 -28.18 -9.13
N ALA A 26 -8.48 -28.76 -8.94
CA ALA A 26 -9.67 -28.06 -8.47
C ALA A 26 -9.36 -27.30 -7.16
N ALA A 27 -9.95 -26.11 -7.02
CA ALA A 27 -9.89 -25.30 -5.80
C ALA A 27 -10.24 -26.17 -4.59
N ALA A 28 -9.28 -26.33 -3.67
CA ALA A 28 -9.51 -27.09 -2.45
C ALA A 28 -10.51 -26.33 -1.58
N ALA A 29 -11.67 -26.94 -1.33
CA ALA A 29 -12.64 -26.41 -0.39
C ALA A 29 -12.00 -26.23 1.00
N MET A 30 -12.18 -25.04 1.58
CA MET A 30 -11.70 -24.65 2.90
C MET A 30 -12.05 -25.66 4.01
N PRO A 31 -11.07 -26.20 4.76
CA PRO A 31 -11.35 -26.84 6.04
C PRO A 31 -11.36 -25.78 7.15
N GLY A 32 -12.41 -25.72 7.99
CA GLY A 32 -12.29 -25.10 9.31
C GLY A 32 -13.52 -24.47 9.96
N VAL A 33 -14.40 -23.76 9.25
CA VAL A 33 -15.61 -23.18 9.86
C VAL A 33 -16.76 -23.20 8.85
N SER A 34 -17.83 -23.93 9.16
CA SER A 34 -19.04 -23.92 8.34
C SER A 34 -19.85 -22.67 8.63
N LEU A 35 -20.08 -21.86 7.59
CA LEU A 35 -21.04 -20.76 7.62
C LEU A 35 -22.43 -21.31 7.94
N ASN A 36 -23.19 -20.61 8.79
CA ASN A 36 -24.57 -20.96 9.05
C ASN A 36 -25.35 -21.09 7.72
N ARG A 37 -26.07 -22.21 7.54
CA ARG A 37 -26.83 -22.50 6.31
C ARG A 37 -27.77 -21.37 5.91
N ARG A 38 -28.37 -20.68 6.89
CA ARG A 38 -29.24 -19.53 6.63
C ARG A 38 -28.47 -18.37 5.98
N ARG A 39 -27.31 -18.01 6.53
CA ARG A 39 -26.45 -16.94 5.98
C ARG A 39 -25.91 -17.33 4.60
N ALA A 40 -25.55 -18.61 4.42
CA ALA A 40 -25.13 -19.11 3.12
C ALA A 40 -26.24 -18.95 2.06
N SER A 41 -27.47 -19.37 2.37
CA SER A 41 -28.62 -19.22 1.49
C SER A 41 -28.93 -17.75 1.17
N GLU A 42 -28.84 -16.87 2.17
CA GLU A 42 -29.08 -15.44 1.97
C GLU A 42 -28.04 -14.80 1.05
N LEU A 43 -26.75 -15.19 1.15
CA LEU A 43 -25.74 -14.75 0.19
C LEU A 43 -26.03 -15.28 -1.22
N ASP A 44 -26.45 -16.54 -1.33
CA ASP A 44 -26.78 -17.14 -2.63
C ASP A 44 -27.91 -16.37 -3.32
N ASP A 45 -28.96 -16.01 -2.57
CA ASP A 45 -30.07 -15.21 -3.08
C ASP A 45 -29.66 -13.79 -3.46
N ILE A 46 -28.74 -13.16 -2.71
CA ILE A 46 -28.26 -11.79 -2.99
C ILE A 46 -27.42 -11.75 -4.27
N PHE A 47 -26.52 -12.73 -4.44
CA PHE A 47 -25.54 -12.77 -5.52
C PHE A 47 -25.98 -13.63 -6.72
N ALA A 48 -27.22 -14.15 -6.77
CA ALA A 48 -27.73 -14.90 -7.91
C ALA A 48 -27.91 -14.04 -9.18
N ASP A 49 -28.01 -14.68 -10.36
CA ASP A 49 -28.29 -14.02 -11.66
C ASP A 49 -29.57 -13.18 -11.66
N ASN A 50 -30.56 -13.60 -10.88
CA ASN A 50 -31.81 -12.87 -10.64
C ASN A 50 -31.92 -12.40 -9.18
N GLY A 51 -30.79 -12.31 -8.49
CA GLY A 51 -30.67 -11.96 -7.09
C GLY A 51 -30.84 -10.47 -6.82
N LEU A 52 -30.69 -10.07 -5.57
CA LEU A 52 -30.92 -8.69 -5.15
C LEU A 52 -29.97 -7.70 -5.86
N LEU A 53 -28.68 -8.04 -5.99
CA LEU A 53 -27.72 -7.16 -6.66
C LEU A 53 -28.01 -7.04 -8.17
N ALA A 54 -28.33 -8.15 -8.83
CA ALA A 54 -28.66 -8.16 -10.26
C ALA A 54 -29.89 -7.33 -10.61
N ARG A 55 -30.87 -7.24 -9.70
CA ARG A 55 -32.09 -6.43 -9.91
C ARG A 55 -31.88 -4.94 -9.67
N GLN A 56 -30.92 -4.56 -8.83
CA GLN A 56 -30.74 -3.19 -8.37
C GLN A 56 -29.55 -2.49 -9.03
N ILE A 57 -28.57 -3.24 -9.53
CA ILE A 57 -27.33 -2.72 -10.09
C ILE A 57 -27.29 -3.07 -11.57
N ASP A 58 -27.38 -2.03 -12.41
CA ASP A 58 -27.31 -2.20 -13.86
C ASP A 58 -25.94 -2.77 -14.29
N GLY A 59 -25.98 -3.71 -15.23
CA GLY A 59 -24.79 -4.42 -15.71
C GLY A 59 -24.14 -5.39 -14.70
N TYR A 60 -24.75 -5.63 -13.53
CA TYR A 60 -24.25 -6.64 -12.59
C TYR A 60 -24.36 -8.05 -13.18
N ARG A 61 -23.27 -8.80 -13.11
CA ARG A 61 -23.22 -10.23 -13.46
C ARG A 61 -22.66 -11.01 -12.28
N PRO A 62 -23.31 -12.10 -11.87
CA PRO A 62 -22.82 -12.89 -10.76
C PRO A 62 -21.58 -13.68 -11.17
N ARG A 63 -20.76 -13.99 -10.16
CA ARG A 63 -19.49 -14.68 -10.35
C ARG A 63 -19.34 -15.68 -9.22
N ALA A 64 -19.01 -16.93 -9.55
CA ALA A 64 -18.80 -17.98 -8.54
C ALA A 64 -17.74 -17.56 -7.51
N SER A 65 -16.61 -16.99 -7.97
CA SER A 65 -15.56 -16.44 -7.12
C SER A 65 -16.06 -15.37 -6.15
N GLN A 66 -17.04 -14.57 -6.54
CA GLN A 66 -17.60 -13.52 -5.68
C GLN A 66 -18.40 -14.10 -4.52
N ILE A 67 -19.24 -15.11 -4.81
CA ILE A 67 -20.07 -15.81 -3.82
C ILE A 67 -19.18 -16.60 -2.86
N GLU A 68 -18.17 -17.29 -3.38
CA GLU A 68 -17.22 -18.04 -2.58
C GLU A 68 -16.47 -17.13 -1.60
N MET A 69 -15.98 -15.97 -2.08
CA MET A 69 -15.38 -14.96 -1.21
C MET A 69 -16.36 -14.47 -0.14
N ALA A 70 -17.59 -14.12 -0.52
CA ALA A 70 -18.59 -13.59 0.41
C ALA A 70 -18.91 -14.59 1.53
N ARG A 71 -19.04 -15.88 1.18
CA ARG A 71 -19.23 -16.96 2.16
C ARG A 71 -18.02 -17.12 3.09
N ALA A 72 -16.81 -17.05 2.55
CA ALA A 72 -15.59 -17.15 3.35
C ALA A 72 -15.45 -15.98 4.33
N VAL A 73 -15.75 -14.75 3.89
CA VAL A 73 -15.78 -13.54 4.73
C VAL A 73 -16.82 -13.67 5.83
N ALA A 74 -18.05 -14.06 5.49
CA ALA A 74 -19.12 -14.27 6.46
C ALA A 74 -18.78 -15.37 7.48
N ALA A 75 -18.09 -16.44 7.07
CA ALA A 75 -17.65 -17.51 7.96
C ALA A 75 -16.57 -17.03 8.95
N ALA A 76 -15.66 -16.15 8.53
CA ALA A 76 -14.68 -15.54 9.43
C ALA A 76 -15.34 -14.58 10.44
N MET A 77 -16.33 -13.79 9.99
CA MET A 77 -17.15 -12.95 10.87
C MET A 77 -17.94 -13.79 11.90
N GLU A 78 -18.54 -14.90 11.46
CA GLU A 78 -19.30 -15.79 12.35
C GLU A 78 -18.41 -16.46 13.40
N ALA A 79 -17.22 -16.93 13.01
CA ALA A 79 -16.24 -17.49 13.95
C ALA A 79 -15.87 -16.49 15.05
N SER A 80 -15.70 -15.21 14.70
CA SER A 80 -15.44 -14.17 15.68
C SER A 80 -16.64 -13.88 16.59
N GLY A 81 -17.86 -13.88 16.05
CA GLY A 81 -19.07 -13.60 16.82
C GLY A 81 -19.37 -14.65 17.89
N ARG A 82 -18.99 -15.91 17.67
CA ARG A 82 -19.09 -16.99 18.68
C ARG A 82 -18.10 -16.84 19.84
N ALA A 83 -17.03 -16.05 19.65
CA ALA A 83 -15.98 -15.82 20.65
C ALA A 83 -16.19 -14.54 21.48
N MET A 84 -17.22 -13.73 21.20
CA MET A 84 -17.54 -12.54 22.00
C MET A 84 -18.58 -12.88 23.09
N PRO A 85 -18.45 -12.37 24.32
CA PRO A 85 -19.60 -12.27 25.22
C PRO A 85 -20.63 -11.35 24.59
N GLU A 86 -21.92 -11.72 24.62
CA GLU A 86 -23.00 -10.90 24.09
C GLU A 86 -22.92 -9.47 24.67
N PRO A 87 -22.68 -8.44 23.84
CA PRO A 87 -22.80 -7.08 24.32
C PRO A 87 -24.28 -6.74 24.51
N ALA A 88 -24.58 -5.99 25.57
CA ALA A 88 -25.89 -5.44 25.91
C ALA A 88 -26.37 -4.38 24.86
N MET A 89 -26.54 -4.82 23.61
CA MET A 89 -27.11 -4.06 22.50
C MET A 89 -28.22 -4.87 21.83
N PHE A 90 -29.19 -5.34 22.62
CA PHE A 90 -30.44 -5.90 22.10
C PHE A 90 -31.67 -5.59 22.96
N GLU A 91 -31.66 -4.49 23.71
CA GLU A 91 -32.91 -3.94 24.25
C GLU A 91 -33.27 -2.60 23.59
N THR A 92 -34.41 -2.64 22.91
CA THR A 92 -35.26 -1.52 22.45
C THR A 92 -34.78 -0.66 21.28
N GLN A 93 -34.97 -1.18 20.06
CA GLN A 93 -35.84 -0.53 19.06
C GLN A 93 -36.27 -1.56 18.01
N LYS A 94 -37.59 -1.85 17.96
CA LYS A 94 -38.21 -2.81 17.06
C LYS A 94 -38.02 -2.39 15.59
N ARG A 95 -37.18 -3.10 14.85
CA ARG A 95 -37.08 -3.02 13.37
C ARG A 95 -38.36 -3.59 12.73
N PRO A 96 -39.01 -2.90 11.76
CA PRO A 96 -40.22 -3.38 11.10
C PRO A 96 -39.85 -4.30 9.92
N ALA A 97 -39.41 -5.52 10.22
CA ALA A 97 -39.29 -6.59 9.22
C ALA A 97 -39.65 -7.96 9.77
N ARG A 98 -40.27 -8.01 10.96
CA ARG A 98 -40.63 -9.25 11.66
C ARG A 98 -42.14 -9.39 11.72
N ARG A 99 -42.77 -9.56 10.56
CA ARG A 99 -44.17 -10.00 10.48
C ARG A 99 -44.41 -10.81 9.20
N LEU A 100 -43.70 -11.91 9.07
CA LEU A 100 -44.07 -13.09 8.27
C LEU A 100 -43.24 -14.24 8.82
N LEU A 101 -43.91 -15.33 9.20
CA LEU A 101 -43.36 -16.62 9.66
C LEU A 101 -42.78 -16.64 11.08
N GLN A 102 -43.63 -16.83 12.08
CA GLN A 102 -43.35 -17.69 13.25
C GLN A 102 -44.64 -17.94 14.06
N THR A 103 -45.28 -19.08 13.81
CA THR A 103 -46.17 -19.75 14.76
C THR A 103 -45.47 -21.02 15.23
N GLY A 104 -45.22 -21.10 16.55
CA GLY A 104 -45.04 -22.34 17.31
C GLY A 104 -43.69 -23.04 17.22
N ALA A 105 -42.90 -22.98 18.30
CA ALA A 105 -42.41 -24.17 19.04
C ALA A 105 -41.39 -23.75 20.10
N GLU A 106 -41.50 -24.41 21.24
CA GLU A 106 -40.96 -24.08 22.57
C GLU A 106 -39.46 -24.36 22.74
N ALA A 107 -38.89 -23.68 23.73
CA ALA A 107 -37.51 -23.79 24.18
C ALA A 107 -37.25 -25.07 24.97
N VAL A 108 -36.07 -25.66 24.78
CA VAL A 108 -35.45 -26.56 25.75
C VAL A 108 -34.01 -26.12 25.97
N SER A 109 -33.72 -25.74 27.21
CA SER A 109 -32.40 -25.41 27.74
C SER A 109 -31.71 -26.69 28.20
N GLU A 110 -30.46 -26.92 27.79
CA GLU A 110 -29.57 -27.82 28.52
C GLU A 110 -28.15 -27.25 28.58
N SER A 111 -27.77 -26.92 29.81
CA SER A 111 -26.43 -26.56 30.26
C SER A 111 -25.58 -27.81 30.43
N THR A 112 -24.34 -27.81 29.95
CA THR A 112 -23.26 -28.62 30.54
C THR A 112 -21.93 -27.90 30.36
N GLY A 113 -21.42 -27.38 31.48
CA GLY A 113 -20.06 -26.87 31.58
C GLY A 113 -19.06 -28.02 31.73
N GLY A 114 -17.90 -27.85 31.09
CA GLY A 114 -16.73 -28.69 31.27
C GLY A 114 -15.48 -27.83 31.07
N ASN A 115 -14.77 -27.58 32.17
CA ASN A 115 -13.46 -26.94 32.21
C ASN A 115 -12.46 -27.69 31.31
N ALA A 116 -11.89 -27.01 30.32
CA ALA A 116 -10.73 -27.47 29.58
C ALA A 116 -9.57 -26.47 29.76
N GLN A 117 -8.44 -27.02 30.19
CA GLN A 117 -7.15 -26.37 30.39
C GLN A 117 -6.75 -25.45 29.23
N ALA A 118 -6.13 -24.33 29.57
CA ALA A 118 -5.57 -23.34 28.65
C ALA A 118 -4.36 -23.89 27.88
N ASP A 119 -4.60 -24.45 26.69
CA ASP A 119 -3.62 -24.51 25.61
C ASP A 119 -3.82 -23.28 24.71
N GLY A 120 -2.70 -22.73 24.21
CA GLY A 120 -2.58 -21.39 23.60
C GLY A 120 -3.68 -21.00 22.61
N VAL A 121 -4.13 -19.75 22.72
CA VAL A 121 -5.13 -19.08 21.87
C VAL A 121 -4.73 -19.15 20.39
N ASP A 122 -5.13 -20.22 19.70
CA ASP A 122 -4.94 -20.40 18.26
C ASP A 122 -5.97 -19.51 17.54
N GLY A 123 -5.64 -18.24 17.34
CA GLY A 123 -6.44 -17.21 16.65
C GLY A 123 -6.59 -17.41 15.13
N GLY A 124 -6.62 -18.67 14.68
CA GLY A 124 -6.74 -19.04 13.26
C GLY A 124 -8.16 -18.97 12.72
N GLU A 125 -9.18 -19.11 13.58
CA GLU A 125 -10.57 -19.22 13.12
C GLU A 125 -11.20 -17.89 12.69
N ASN A 126 -10.78 -16.75 13.24
CA ASN A 126 -11.35 -15.44 12.91
C ASN A 126 -10.59 -14.68 11.80
N THR A 127 -9.59 -15.32 11.17
CA THR A 127 -8.73 -14.69 10.17
C THR A 127 -8.93 -15.33 8.81
N LEU A 128 -9.05 -14.52 7.76
CA LEU A 128 -9.13 -14.94 6.37
C LEU A 128 -8.10 -14.20 5.53
N ILE A 129 -7.30 -14.94 4.76
CA ILE A 129 -6.40 -14.40 3.74
C ILE A 129 -6.94 -14.83 2.38
N VAL A 130 -7.30 -13.88 1.52
CA VAL A 130 -7.91 -14.19 0.21
C VAL A 130 -7.24 -13.42 -0.92
N GLU A 131 -6.59 -14.15 -1.82
CA GLU A 131 -6.15 -13.61 -3.10
C GLU A 131 -7.34 -13.67 -4.07
N ALA A 132 -7.92 -12.52 -4.41
CA ALA A 132 -9.05 -12.42 -5.32
C ALA A 132 -8.62 -11.69 -6.60
N GLY A 133 -8.49 -12.42 -7.70
CA GLY A 133 -8.03 -11.88 -8.99
C GLY A 133 -8.85 -10.66 -9.46
N THR A 134 -8.29 -9.86 -10.37
CA THR A 134 -9.01 -8.71 -10.95
C THR A 134 -10.32 -9.17 -11.59
N GLY A 135 -11.38 -8.36 -11.44
CA GLY A 135 -12.71 -8.69 -11.97
C GLY A 135 -13.51 -9.68 -11.12
N THR A 136 -12.98 -10.26 -10.04
CA THR A 136 -13.75 -11.18 -9.17
C THR A 136 -14.90 -10.51 -8.42
N GLY A 137 -14.96 -9.19 -8.35
CA GLY A 137 -15.97 -8.47 -7.56
C GLY A 137 -15.67 -8.47 -6.05
N LYS A 138 -14.38 -8.54 -5.69
CA LYS A 138 -13.80 -8.50 -4.34
C LYS A 138 -14.51 -7.51 -3.40
N THR A 139 -14.69 -6.27 -3.85
CA THR A 139 -15.29 -5.19 -3.06
C THR A 139 -16.69 -5.54 -2.57
N TYR A 140 -17.58 -6.00 -3.45
CA TYR A 140 -18.94 -6.34 -3.05
C TYR A 140 -18.95 -7.63 -2.22
N ALA A 141 -18.06 -8.58 -2.51
CA ALA A 141 -17.97 -9.82 -1.76
C ALA A 141 -17.66 -9.60 -0.27
N TYR A 142 -16.84 -8.60 0.08
CA TYR A 142 -16.60 -8.27 1.49
C TYR A 142 -17.60 -7.25 2.06
N LEU A 143 -18.15 -6.33 1.25
CA LEU A 143 -19.08 -5.31 1.72
C LEU A 143 -20.45 -5.86 2.09
N VAL A 144 -21.00 -6.79 1.31
CA VAL A 144 -22.32 -7.39 1.57
C VAL A 144 -22.38 -8.05 2.97
N PRO A 145 -21.50 -9.03 3.30
CA PRO A 145 -21.53 -9.62 4.64
C PRO A 145 -21.15 -8.61 5.74
N ALA A 146 -20.30 -7.62 5.45
CA ALA A 146 -19.96 -6.56 6.40
C ALA A 146 -21.16 -5.69 6.78
N MET A 147 -21.98 -5.28 5.81
CA MET A 147 -23.19 -4.49 6.05
C MET A 147 -24.30 -5.29 6.74
N LEU A 148 -24.41 -6.59 6.45
CA LEU A 148 -25.45 -7.44 7.02
C LEU A 148 -25.12 -7.90 8.44
N TRP A 149 -23.86 -8.29 8.69
CA TRP A 149 -23.47 -9.01 9.91
C TRP A 149 -22.13 -8.56 10.51
N GLY A 150 -21.46 -7.57 9.95
CA GLY A 150 -20.10 -7.18 10.34
C GLY A 150 -19.99 -6.44 11.67
N GLY A 151 -21.11 -5.99 12.25
CA GLY A 151 -21.12 -5.12 13.44
C GLY A 151 -20.51 -3.75 13.12
N LYS A 152 -19.67 -3.23 14.02
CA LYS A 152 -18.77 -2.10 13.71
C LYS A 152 -17.65 -2.61 12.80
N VAL A 153 -17.52 -2.05 11.60
CA VAL A 153 -16.55 -2.48 10.58
C VAL A 153 -15.57 -1.37 10.27
N ILE A 154 -14.28 -1.71 10.23
CA ILE A 154 -13.25 -0.86 9.64
C ILE A 154 -12.84 -1.46 8.30
N VAL A 155 -12.93 -0.68 7.22
CA VAL A 155 -12.36 -1.02 5.92
C VAL A 155 -11.15 -0.15 5.68
N SER A 156 -9.98 -0.76 5.61
CA SER A 156 -8.70 -0.11 5.41
C SER A 156 -8.19 -0.40 3.99
N THR A 157 -7.90 0.64 3.21
CA THR A 157 -7.42 0.52 1.82
C THR A 157 -5.96 0.96 1.67
N GLY A 158 -5.30 0.51 0.60
CA GLY A 158 -3.91 0.87 0.32
C GLY A 158 -3.66 2.35 0.01
N THR A 159 -4.55 2.99 -0.75
CA THR A 159 -4.36 4.39 -1.23
C THR A 159 -5.58 5.26 -0.99
N LYS A 160 -5.38 6.58 -0.91
CA LYS A 160 -6.47 7.57 -0.76
C LYS A 160 -7.45 7.53 -1.94
N HIS A 161 -6.98 7.36 -3.17
CA HIS A 161 -7.86 7.24 -4.32
C HIS A 161 -8.77 6.01 -4.24
N LEU A 162 -8.25 4.86 -3.78
CA LEU A 162 -9.09 3.68 -3.53
C LEU A 162 -10.06 3.91 -2.37
N GLN A 163 -9.63 4.66 -1.34
CA GLN A 163 -10.48 5.09 -0.24
C GLN A 163 -11.68 5.92 -0.74
N ASP A 164 -11.42 6.93 -1.57
CA ASP A 164 -12.44 7.81 -2.15
C ASP A 164 -13.38 7.04 -3.08
N GLN A 165 -12.84 6.16 -3.94
CA GLN A 165 -13.66 5.31 -4.81
C GLN A 165 -14.59 4.40 -4.00
N LEU A 166 -14.07 3.76 -2.95
CA LEU A 166 -14.83 2.87 -2.09
C LEU A 166 -15.95 3.64 -1.38
N PHE A 167 -15.66 4.83 -0.86
CA PHE A 167 -16.62 5.64 -0.10
C PHE A 167 -17.67 6.33 -0.97
N GLN A 168 -17.29 6.88 -2.14
CA GLN A 168 -18.18 7.66 -2.99
C GLN A 168 -19.02 6.81 -3.95
N ARG A 169 -18.51 5.63 -4.36
CA ARG A 169 -19.16 4.79 -5.36
C ARG A 169 -19.55 3.42 -4.83
N ASP A 170 -18.57 2.63 -4.41
CA ASP A 170 -18.78 1.20 -4.20
C ASP A 170 -19.66 0.90 -2.97
N ILE A 171 -19.43 1.59 -1.85
CA ILE A 171 -20.26 1.46 -0.63
C ILE A 171 -21.71 1.96 -0.84
N PRO A 172 -21.96 3.18 -1.37
CA PRO A 172 -23.32 3.63 -1.64
C PRO A 172 -24.07 2.65 -2.56
N THR A 173 -23.42 2.16 -3.62
CA THR A 173 -24.04 1.22 -4.56
C THR A 173 -24.52 -0.06 -3.86
N VAL A 174 -23.67 -0.67 -3.02
CA VAL A 174 -24.04 -1.89 -2.28
C VAL A 174 -25.09 -1.59 -1.21
N ARG A 175 -24.95 -0.51 -0.45
CA ARG A 175 -25.88 -0.13 0.61
C ARG A 175 -27.29 0.11 0.05
N ASP A 176 -27.38 0.85 -1.04
CA ASP A 176 -28.65 1.20 -1.67
C ASP A 176 -29.30 -0.03 -2.30
N ALA A 177 -28.51 -0.93 -2.92
CA ALA A 177 -29.00 -2.21 -3.44
C ALA A 177 -29.51 -3.16 -2.34
N LEU A 178 -28.85 -3.19 -1.17
CA LEU A 178 -29.29 -3.99 -0.02
C LEU A 178 -30.43 -3.34 0.78
N ALA A 179 -30.71 -2.04 0.57
CA ALA A 179 -31.67 -1.25 1.33
C ALA A 179 -31.47 -1.32 2.86
N VAL A 180 -30.22 -1.31 3.31
CA VAL A 180 -29.84 -1.43 4.74
C VAL A 180 -29.55 -0.06 5.37
N PRO A 181 -30.01 0.19 6.61
CA PRO A 181 -29.79 1.47 7.29
C PRO A 181 -28.42 1.51 7.97
N VAL A 182 -27.34 1.36 7.18
CA VAL A 182 -25.96 1.35 7.67
C VAL A 182 -25.35 2.74 7.51
N SER A 183 -24.86 3.29 8.61
CA SER A 183 -24.13 4.57 8.61
C SER A 183 -22.66 4.37 8.23
N VAL A 184 -22.14 5.28 7.40
CA VAL A 184 -20.78 5.16 6.84
C VAL A 184 -20.05 6.48 7.01
N ALA A 185 -18.79 6.44 7.45
CA ALA A 185 -17.92 7.60 7.55
C ALA A 185 -16.56 7.31 6.91
N MET A 186 -15.90 8.36 6.43
CA MET A 186 -14.53 8.30 5.92
C MET A 186 -13.63 9.12 6.83
N LEU A 187 -12.47 8.56 7.20
CA LEU A 187 -11.48 9.28 8.00
C LEU A 187 -10.12 9.29 7.29
N LYS A 188 -9.58 10.49 7.09
CA LYS A 188 -8.25 10.73 6.51
C LYS A 188 -7.27 11.28 7.56
N GLY A 189 -5.99 11.40 7.21
CA GLY A 189 -5.00 12.07 8.05
C GLY A 189 -5.26 13.58 8.14
N ARG A 190 -4.82 14.24 9.22
CA ARG A 190 -5.08 15.68 9.51
C ARG A 190 -4.70 16.62 8.36
N ALA A 191 -3.59 16.36 7.67
CA ALA A 191 -3.11 17.16 6.54
C ALA A 191 -4.01 17.11 5.29
N ASN A 192 -5.12 16.37 5.32
CA ASN A 192 -6.13 16.36 4.26
C ASN A 192 -7.34 17.25 4.60
N TYR A 193 -7.39 17.81 5.80
CA TYR A 193 -8.45 18.69 6.25
C TYR A 193 -7.91 20.11 6.42
N LEU A 194 -8.71 21.09 6.01
CA LEU A 194 -8.46 22.48 6.32
C LEU A 194 -8.39 22.73 7.83
N CYS A 195 -7.45 23.57 8.24
CA CYS A 195 -7.36 24.05 9.61
C CYS A 195 -7.73 25.52 9.66
N HIS A 196 -8.85 25.87 10.31
CA HIS A 196 -9.32 27.25 10.44
C HIS A 196 -8.26 28.18 11.05
N TYR A 197 -7.52 27.71 12.05
CA TYR A 197 -6.44 28.47 12.68
C TYR A 197 -5.32 28.84 11.68
N TYR A 198 -4.80 27.85 10.97
CA TYR A 198 -3.72 28.04 10.00
C TYR A 198 -4.17 28.80 8.75
N LEU A 199 -5.41 28.59 8.30
CA LEU A 199 -6.02 29.38 7.22
C LEU A 199 -6.08 30.86 7.59
N GLN A 200 -6.58 31.19 8.78
CA GLN A 200 -6.66 32.57 9.27
C GLN A 200 -5.26 33.19 9.40
N ARG A 201 -4.33 32.50 10.07
CA ARG A 201 -2.94 32.93 10.21
C ARG A 201 -2.27 33.23 8.87
N THR A 202 -2.48 32.38 7.88
CA THR A 202 -1.87 32.54 6.56
C THR A 202 -2.50 33.70 5.79
N ALA A 203 -3.83 33.87 5.90
CA ALA A 203 -4.53 35.00 5.32
C ALA A 203 -4.10 36.34 5.93
N ASP A 204 -3.91 36.41 7.25
CA ASP A 204 -3.55 37.64 7.97
C ASP A 204 -2.07 38.04 7.74
N ASN A 205 -1.16 37.07 7.60
CA ASN A 205 0.27 37.34 7.43
C ASN A 205 0.69 37.65 5.98
N GLY A 206 -0.12 37.27 4.97
CA GLY A 206 0.00 37.71 3.58
C GLY A 206 1.32 37.39 2.83
N ARG A 207 2.23 36.61 3.41
CA ARG A 207 3.54 36.28 2.81
C ARG A 207 3.50 34.94 2.11
N LEU A 208 3.10 34.94 0.84
CA LEU A 208 3.13 33.77 -0.02
C LEU A 208 4.28 33.86 -1.03
N PRO A 209 4.86 32.72 -1.44
CA PRO A 209 6.06 32.71 -2.30
C PRO A 209 5.76 33.13 -3.74
N SER A 210 4.50 33.12 -4.18
CA SER A 210 4.13 33.51 -5.56
C SER A 210 2.71 34.07 -5.66
N ARG A 211 2.44 34.75 -6.80
CA ARG A 211 1.08 35.20 -7.15
C ARG A 211 0.12 34.02 -7.34
N GLN A 212 0.61 32.88 -7.84
CA GLN A 212 -0.21 31.69 -8.04
C GLN A 212 -0.70 31.13 -6.70
N GLU A 213 0.19 31.01 -5.71
CA GLU A 213 -0.18 30.58 -4.35
C GLU A 213 -1.17 31.55 -3.70
N THR A 214 -1.08 32.84 -4.03
CA THR A 214 -2.05 33.85 -3.57
C THR A 214 -3.44 33.60 -4.16
N SER A 215 -3.52 33.25 -5.45
CA SER A 215 -4.79 32.85 -6.08
C SER A 215 -5.37 31.59 -5.43
N TYR A 216 -4.52 30.58 -5.18
CA TYR A 216 -4.95 29.36 -4.51
C TYR A 216 -5.46 29.62 -3.10
N LEU A 217 -4.81 30.49 -2.32
CA LEU A 217 -5.30 30.87 -1.00
C LEU A 217 -6.70 31.51 -1.07
N GLN A 218 -6.96 32.37 -2.05
CA GLN A 218 -8.28 32.99 -2.22
C GLN A 218 -9.37 31.96 -2.51
N ASP A 219 -9.07 30.97 -3.36
CA ASP A 219 -9.99 29.87 -3.64
C ASP A 219 -10.23 29.01 -2.41
N ILE A 220 -9.18 28.73 -1.62
CA ILE A 220 -9.29 28.01 -0.35
C ILE A 220 -10.14 28.77 0.67
N VAL A 221 -9.98 30.09 0.79
CA VAL A 221 -10.80 30.94 1.68
C VAL A 221 -12.27 30.93 1.24
N ARG A 222 -12.56 30.91 -0.07
CA ARG A 222 -13.93 30.76 -0.57
C ARG A 222 -14.48 29.37 -0.26
N PHE A 223 -13.68 28.33 -0.49
CA PHE A 223 -14.03 26.94 -0.25
C PHE A 223 -14.34 26.65 1.24
N ALA A 224 -13.55 27.21 2.16
CA ALA A 224 -13.74 27.07 3.60
C ALA A 224 -15.11 27.58 4.10
N LYS A 225 -15.78 28.46 3.35
CA LYS A 225 -17.13 28.97 3.68
C LYS A 225 -18.27 28.07 3.21
N ILE A 226 -18.01 27.15 2.28
CA ILE A 226 -19.03 26.32 1.62
C ILE A 226 -18.89 24.83 1.92
N THR A 227 -17.67 24.35 2.21
CA THR A 227 -17.45 22.93 2.53
C THR A 227 -18.02 22.56 3.88
N ARG A 228 -18.54 21.33 3.98
CA ARG A 228 -19.01 20.73 5.24
C ARG A 228 -17.98 19.83 5.90
N THR A 229 -17.03 19.31 5.11
CA THR A 229 -16.05 18.32 5.56
C THR A 229 -14.67 18.92 5.75
N GLY A 230 -14.36 20.01 5.03
CA GLY A 230 -13.03 20.61 4.98
C GLY A 230 -12.00 19.75 4.22
N ASP A 231 -12.43 18.69 3.52
CA ASP A 231 -11.53 17.81 2.78
C ASP A 231 -10.97 18.52 1.56
N LYS A 232 -9.63 18.62 1.48
CA LYS A 232 -8.97 19.31 0.36
C LYS A 232 -9.23 18.64 -1.00
N ALA A 233 -9.57 17.35 -1.02
CA ALA A 233 -9.88 16.62 -2.26
C ALA A 233 -11.15 17.14 -2.95
N GLU A 234 -12.03 17.85 -2.23
CA GLU A 234 -13.22 18.50 -2.80
C GLU A 234 -12.88 19.76 -3.63
N LEU A 235 -11.67 20.32 -3.46
CA LEU A 235 -11.25 21.55 -4.13
C LEU A 235 -10.36 21.27 -5.35
N ALA A 236 -10.97 20.82 -6.45
CA ALA A 236 -10.26 20.48 -7.68
C ALA A 236 -9.52 21.66 -8.34
N SER A 237 -9.89 22.92 -8.05
CA SER A 237 -9.24 24.10 -8.63
C SER A 237 -7.84 24.37 -8.08
N VAL A 238 -7.49 23.78 -6.94
CA VAL A 238 -6.17 23.91 -6.33
C VAL A 238 -5.46 22.56 -6.37
N PRO A 239 -4.33 22.44 -7.09
CA PRO A 239 -3.56 21.19 -7.12
C PRO A 239 -3.22 20.71 -5.71
N GLU A 240 -3.34 19.40 -5.44
CA GLU A 240 -3.03 18.84 -4.13
C GLU A 240 -1.56 19.03 -3.71
N THR A 241 -0.68 19.27 -4.69
CA THR A 241 0.76 19.54 -4.55
C THR A 241 1.10 21.01 -4.30
N ALA A 242 0.11 21.91 -4.33
CA ALA A 242 0.33 23.34 -4.11
C ALA A 242 0.91 23.61 -2.71
N GLN A 243 1.87 24.53 -2.61
CA GLN A 243 2.58 24.78 -1.36
C GLN A 243 1.68 25.43 -0.30
N VAL A 244 0.65 26.17 -0.71
CA VAL A 244 -0.33 26.78 0.20
C VAL A 244 -0.98 25.75 1.11
N TRP A 245 -1.15 24.49 0.68
CA TRP A 245 -1.78 23.45 1.50
C TRP A 245 -1.03 23.20 2.81
N SER A 246 0.31 23.23 2.82
CA SER A 246 1.08 23.04 4.05
C SER A 246 0.95 24.22 5.02
N MET A 247 0.52 25.39 4.53
CA MET A 247 0.32 26.60 5.33
C MET A 247 -1.10 26.72 5.90
N VAL A 248 -2.09 26.03 5.32
CA VAL A 248 -3.51 26.11 5.72
C VAL A 248 -4.06 24.82 6.33
N THR A 249 -3.24 23.78 6.43
CA THR A 249 -3.56 22.52 7.11
C THR A 249 -2.70 22.38 8.36
N SER A 250 -2.98 21.37 9.19
CA SER A 250 -2.20 21.06 10.39
C SER A 250 -1.65 19.65 10.37
N THR A 251 -0.49 19.45 11.00
CA THR A 251 0.10 18.14 11.29
C THR A 251 -0.28 17.68 12.70
N ARG A 252 0.20 16.51 13.12
CA ARG A 252 0.08 16.09 14.53
C ARG A 252 0.85 17.04 15.44
N ASP A 253 2.03 17.45 15.00
CA ASP A 253 3.02 18.10 15.85
C ASP A 253 2.70 19.59 16.04
N ASN A 254 2.06 20.23 15.07
CA ASN A 254 1.75 21.67 15.10
C ASN A 254 0.29 22.01 15.50
N CYS A 255 -0.55 21.00 15.74
CA CYS A 255 -1.95 21.21 16.10
C CYS A 255 -2.11 21.62 17.58
N LEU A 256 -2.85 22.69 17.83
CA LEU A 256 -3.18 23.18 19.18
C LEU A 256 -4.11 22.25 19.99
N GLY A 257 -4.61 21.17 19.39
CA GLY A 257 -5.42 20.17 20.11
C GLY A 257 -6.72 20.75 20.69
N GLN A 258 -7.03 20.40 21.95
CA GLN A 258 -8.25 20.84 22.64
C GLN A 258 -8.26 22.34 22.98
N GLU A 259 -7.09 22.95 23.05
CA GLU A 259 -6.90 24.36 23.40
C GLU A 259 -7.11 25.28 22.18
N CYS A 260 -7.22 24.71 20.97
CA CYS A 260 -7.48 25.44 19.74
C CYS A 260 -8.76 26.31 19.80
N PRO A 261 -8.68 27.61 19.45
CA PRO A 261 -9.86 28.51 19.42
C PRO A 261 -10.98 28.01 18.50
N HIS A 262 -10.62 27.26 17.46
CA HIS A 262 -11.52 26.71 16.45
C HIS A 262 -11.88 25.23 16.70
N TYR A 263 -11.69 24.70 17.91
CA TYR A 263 -11.89 23.27 18.21
C TYR A 263 -13.31 22.77 17.90
N LYS A 264 -14.33 23.59 18.18
CA LYS A 264 -15.75 23.22 17.99
C LYS A 264 -16.10 22.96 16.52
N ASP A 265 -15.61 23.82 15.65
CA ASP A 265 -15.84 23.81 14.20
C ASP A 265 -14.70 23.10 13.44
N CYS A 266 -13.79 22.42 14.15
CA CYS A 266 -12.65 21.75 13.54
C CYS A 266 -13.11 20.54 12.72
N PHE A 267 -12.90 20.62 11.41
CA PHE A 267 -13.19 19.55 10.45
C PHE A 267 -12.61 18.18 10.84
N VAL A 268 -11.37 18.14 11.33
CA VAL A 268 -10.76 16.89 11.81
C VAL A 268 -11.52 16.30 12.98
N MET A 269 -11.94 17.12 13.94
CA MET A 269 -12.66 16.66 15.12
C MET A 269 -14.08 16.23 14.77
N GLN A 270 -14.73 16.92 13.84
CA GLN A 270 -16.01 16.49 13.29
C GLN A 270 -15.90 15.13 12.59
N ALA A 271 -14.95 14.97 11.67
CA ALA A 271 -14.73 13.71 10.96
C ALA A 271 -14.42 12.55 11.93
N ARG A 272 -13.66 12.80 13.01
CA ARG A 272 -13.42 11.81 14.07
C ARG A 272 -14.70 11.41 14.81
N ARG A 273 -15.55 12.38 15.18
CA ARG A 273 -16.83 12.10 15.86
C ARG A 273 -17.76 11.28 14.96
N GLU A 274 -17.84 11.64 13.68
CA GLU A 274 -18.61 10.91 12.67
C GLU A 274 -18.09 9.47 12.50
N ALA A 275 -16.76 9.29 12.41
CA ALA A 275 -16.13 7.97 12.34
C ALA A 275 -16.39 7.11 13.59
N GLN A 276 -16.37 7.69 14.78
CA GLN A 276 -16.67 6.97 16.03
C GLN A 276 -18.12 6.48 16.07
N GLN A 277 -19.06 7.24 15.51
CA GLN A 277 -20.48 6.92 15.51
C GLN A 277 -20.88 5.96 14.39
N ALA A 278 -20.23 6.01 13.22
CA ALA A 278 -20.57 5.21 12.05
C ALA A 278 -20.45 3.69 12.26
N ASP A 279 -21.30 2.92 11.57
CA ASP A 279 -21.26 1.45 11.55
C ASP A 279 -20.08 0.95 10.70
N ILE A 280 -19.78 1.62 9.59
CA ILE A 280 -18.65 1.34 8.71
C ILE A 280 -17.74 2.57 8.64
N VAL A 281 -16.45 2.39 8.96
CA VAL A 281 -15.44 3.43 8.82
C VAL A 281 -14.45 3.05 7.73
N VAL A 282 -14.30 3.93 6.75
CA VAL A 282 -13.33 3.78 5.65
C VAL A 282 -12.07 4.59 5.95
N VAL A 283 -10.94 3.90 6.03
CA VAL A 283 -9.62 4.49 6.31
C VAL A 283 -8.59 3.99 5.30
N ASN A 284 -7.40 4.58 5.29
CA ASN A 284 -6.25 3.96 4.64
C ASN A 284 -5.43 3.11 5.64
N HIS A 285 -4.53 2.28 5.14
CA HIS A 285 -3.62 1.46 5.98
C HIS A 285 -2.80 2.30 6.94
N HIS A 286 -2.37 3.48 6.48
CA HIS A 286 -1.55 4.40 7.26
C HIS A 286 -2.26 4.85 8.54
N LEU A 287 -3.51 5.30 8.42
CA LEU A 287 -4.29 5.75 9.56
C LEU A 287 -4.65 4.61 10.51
N PHE A 288 -4.85 3.40 9.99
CA PHE A 288 -5.07 2.21 10.81
C PHE A 288 -3.86 1.90 11.70
N PHE A 289 -2.65 1.89 11.14
CA PHE A 289 -1.44 1.67 11.94
C PHE A 289 -1.13 2.83 12.89
N ALA A 290 -1.44 4.07 12.50
CA ALA A 290 -1.35 5.22 13.40
C ALA A 290 -2.26 5.06 14.64
N ASP A 291 -3.48 4.57 14.47
CA ASP A 291 -4.41 4.28 15.58
C ASP A 291 -3.86 3.17 16.50
N ILE A 292 -3.29 2.11 15.93
CA ILE A 292 -2.63 1.04 16.70
C ILE A 292 -1.50 1.59 17.57
N MET A 293 -0.66 2.47 17.02
CA MET A 293 0.45 3.07 17.76
C MET A 293 -0.02 3.97 18.90
N LEU A 294 -1.08 4.75 18.67
CA LEU A 294 -1.67 5.60 19.71
C LEU A 294 -2.29 4.78 20.86
N ARG A 295 -2.87 3.61 20.55
CA ARG A 295 -3.41 2.70 21.58
C ARG A 295 -2.30 2.11 22.46
N ASP A 296 -1.16 1.73 21.89
CA ASP A 296 -0.04 1.15 22.65
C ASP A 296 0.61 2.18 23.59
N THR A 297 0.54 3.48 23.26
CA THR A 297 1.00 4.59 24.12
C THR A 297 -0.06 5.10 25.11
N GLY A 298 -1.25 4.50 25.15
CA GLY A 298 -2.35 4.88 26.05
C GLY A 298 -3.04 6.21 25.68
N MET A 299 -2.85 6.70 24.46
CA MET A 299 -3.49 7.92 23.96
C MET A 299 -4.91 7.66 23.43
N ALA A 300 -5.68 8.74 23.22
CA ALA A 300 -7.05 8.65 22.73
C ALA A 300 -7.15 7.99 21.34
N GLU A 301 -8.04 7.01 21.23
CA GLU A 301 -8.29 6.24 20.01
C GLU A 301 -8.85 7.14 18.88
N LEU A 302 -8.33 6.96 17.67
CA LEU A 302 -8.84 7.62 16.47
C LEU A 302 -10.03 6.85 15.89
N LEU A 303 -9.91 5.52 15.87
CA LEU A 303 -10.87 4.63 15.24
C LEU A 303 -11.77 3.98 16.29
N PRO A 304 -13.03 3.65 15.94
CA PRO A 304 -13.91 2.94 16.86
C PRO A 304 -13.40 1.52 17.10
N THR A 305 -13.80 0.95 18.24
CA THR A 305 -13.64 -0.48 18.47
C THR A 305 -14.52 -1.26 17.49
N ALA A 306 -13.88 -2.07 16.64
CA ALA A 306 -14.55 -2.77 15.55
C ALA A 306 -14.63 -4.28 15.78
N ASN A 307 -15.75 -4.88 15.39
CA ASN A 307 -15.96 -6.33 15.37
C ASN A 307 -15.30 -6.98 14.15
N THR A 308 -15.14 -6.21 13.07
CA THR A 308 -14.52 -6.68 11.83
C THR A 308 -13.54 -5.64 11.29
N VAL A 309 -12.34 -6.09 10.91
CA VAL A 309 -11.35 -5.29 10.17
C VAL A 309 -11.10 -5.95 8.82
N ILE A 310 -11.29 -5.18 7.75
CA ILE A 310 -11.08 -5.60 6.37
C ILE A 310 -9.94 -4.77 5.80
N PHE A 311 -8.88 -5.44 5.38
CA PHE A 311 -7.78 -4.83 4.64
C PHE A 311 -7.92 -5.15 3.16
N ASP A 312 -8.19 -4.10 2.39
CA ASP A 312 -8.18 -4.15 0.93
C ASP A 312 -6.85 -3.63 0.38
N GLU A 313 -6.33 -4.28 -0.65
CA GLU A 313 -4.92 -4.14 -1.08
C GLU A 313 -3.92 -4.50 0.01
N ALA A 314 -4.24 -5.57 0.76
CA ALA A 314 -3.48 -6.03 1.92
C ALA A 314 -2.00 -6.36 1.64
N HIS A 315 -1.59 -6.45 0.37
CA HIS A 315 -0.20 -6.62 -0.05
C HIS A 315 0.70 -5.43 0.36
N GLN A 316 0.13 -4.24 0.55
CA GLN A 316 0.85 -3.04 1.00
C GLN A 316 1.05 -2.98 2.53
N LEU A 317 0.35 -3.83 3.30
CA LEU A 317 0.40 -3.78 4.77
C LEU A 317 1.79 -4.00 5.36
N PRO A 318 2.62 -4.97 4.91
CA PRO A 318 3.93 -5.19 5.54
C PRO A 318 4.82 -3.95 5.46
N GLU A 319 4.85 -3.29 4.30
CA GLU A 319 5.62 -2.08 4.08
C GLU A 319 5.05 -0.89 4.87
N THR A 320 3.72 -0.70 4.84
CA THR A 320 3.06 0.37 5.60
C THR A 320 3.31 0.19 7.11
N ALA A 321 3.15 -1.03 7.62
CA ALA A 321 3.43 -1.35 9.02
C ALA A 321 4.88 -1.03 9.40
N THR A 322 5.84 -1.38 8.53
CA THR A 322 7.27 -1.13 8.74
C THR A 322 7.54 0.37 8.97
N LEU A 323 6.90 1.24 8.18
CA LEU A 323 7.04 2.69 8.30
C LEU A 323 6.44 3.24 9.60
N PHE A 324 5.29 2.72 10.06
CA PHE A 324 4.61 3.21 11.26
C PHE A 324 5.18 2.70 12.57
N PHE A 325 5.69 1.47 12.57
CA PHE A 325 6.35 0.89 13.74
C PHE A 325 7.83 1.31 13.82
N GLY A 326 8.32 2.03 12.82
CA GLY A 326 9.62 2.68 12.85
C GLY A 326 9.54 4.13 13.35
N GLU A 327 10.66 4.64 13.81
CA GLU A 327 10.84 6.05 14.15
C GLU A 327 11.55 6.76 13.00
N THR A 328 11.16 7.99 12.70
CA THR A 328 11.81 8.82 11.68
C THR A 328 12.03 10.22 12.22
N LEU A 329 13.27 10.69 12.10
CA LEU A 329 13.70 12.03 12.50
C LEU A 329 14.25 12.78 11.29
N SER A 330 13.59 13.86 10.90
CA SER A 330 14.00 14.68 9.75
C SER A 330 14.57 16.01 10.21
N THR A 331 15.70 16.41 9.62
CA THR A 331 16.25 17.77 9.72
C THR A 331 15.22 18.86 9.38
N ALA A 332 14.21 18.58 8.54
CA ALA A 332 13.12 19.51 8.25
C ALA A 332 12.31 19.90 9.50
N GLN A 333 12.10 18.97 10.44
CA GLN A 333 11.34 19.21 11.68
C GLN A 333 12.07 20.24 12.57
N PHE A 334 13.40 20.22 12.58
CA PHE A 334 14.21 21.20 13.30
C PHE A 334 14.15 22.58 12.65
N LEU A 335 14.16 22.64 11.30
CA LEU A 335 14.01 23.89 10.55
C LEU A 335 12.62 24.52 10.78
N GLU A 336 11.56 23.71 10.80
CA GLU A 336 10.20 24.14 11.12
C GLU A 336 10.09 24.62 12.57
N LEU A 337 10.61 23.86 13.52
CA LEU A 337 10.63 24.24 14.94
C LEU A 337 11.38 25.56 15.17
N ALA A 338 12.54 25.74 14.52
CA ALA A 338 13.31 26.98 14.60
C ALA A 338 12.48 28.18 14.09
N ARG A 339 11.87 28.05 12.91
CA ARG A 339 11.04 29.10 12.30
C ARG A 339 9.84 29.46 13.17
N ASP A 340 9.11 28.45 13.65
CA ASP A 340 7.94 28.64 14.48
C ASP A 340 8.32 29.27 15.82
N SER A 341 9.39 28.79 16.47
CA SER A 341 9.86 29.34 17.74
C SER A 341 10.27 30.81 17.62
N VAL A 342 10.89 31.21 16.50
CA VAL A 342 11.18 32.63 16.23
C VAL A 342 9.90 33.44 16.08
N ALA A 343 8.94 32.94 15.29
CA ALA A 343 7.68 33.65 15.04
C ALA A 343 6.87 33.84 16.34
N GLU A 344 6.65 32.76 17.09
CA GLU A 344 5.90 32.79 18.35
C GLU A 344 6.66 33.56 19.44
N GLY A 345 7.98 33.40 19.51
CA GLY A 345 8.84 34.11 20.46
C GLY A 345 8.80 35.62 20.26
N LEU A 346 8.90 36.10 19.02
CA LEU A 346 8.78 37.53 18.71
C LEU A 346 7.36 38.07 18.93
N GLY A 347 6.34 37.24 18.76
CA GLY A 347 4.93 37.62 18.97
C GLY A 347 4.54 37.73 20.45
N HIS A 348 5.02 36.82 21.29
CA HIS A 348 4.53 36.64 22.66
C HIS A 348 5.59 36.88 23.76
N ALA A 349 6.88 36.85 23.42
CA ALA A 349 7.97 36.92 24.41
C ALA A 349 9.22 37.66 23.87
N ARG A 350 9.00 38.76 23.13
CA ARG A 350 10.07 39.50 22.43
C ARG A 350 11.21 39.97 23.34
N ASP A 351 10.89 40.28 24.59
CA ASP A 351 11.78 40.81 25.62
C ASP A 351 12.60 39.72 26.34
N ALA A 352 12.25 38.45 26.19
CA ALA A 352 12.79 37.38 27.02
C ALA A 352 14.19 36.92 26.59
N VAL A 353 14.37 36.60 25.30
CA VAL A 353 15.62 36.07 24.72
C VAL A 353 15.78 36.53 23.28
N ASP A 354 16.99 36.39 22.74
CA ASP A 354 17.26 36.60 21.32
C ASP A 354 16.79 35.39 20.50
N TRP A 355 15.48 35.34 20.23
CA TRP A 355 14.84 34.28 19.47
C TRP A 355 15.45 34.10 18.08
N VAL A 356 15.81 35.21 17.42
CA VAL A 356 16.39 35.18 16.07
C VAL A 356 17.73 34.45 16.09
N LYS A 357 18.56 34.73 17.09
CA LYS A 357 19.84 34.02 17.27
C LYS A 357 19.63 32.53 17.55
N LEU A 358 18.74 32.17 18.47
CA LEU A 358 18.45 30.76 18.81
C LEU A 358 17.91 29.96 17.62
N GLY A 359 16.96 30.55 16.88
CA GLY A 359 16.44 29.92 15.66
C GLY A 359 17.52 29.74 14.60
N ALA A 360 18.38 30.74 14.41
CA ALA A 360 19.46 30.69 13.43
C ALA A 360 20.56 29.66 13.78
N THR A 361 20.87 29.45 15.07
CA THR A 361 21.86 28.43 15.46
C THR A 361 21.31 27.02 15.27
N LEU A 362 20.04 26.77 15.64
CA LEU A 362 19.39 25.49 15.38
C LEU A 362 19.26 25.19 13.88
N GLU A 363 18.87 26.20 13.08
CA GLU A 363 18.78 26.08 11.63
C GLU A 363 20.15 25.74 11.00
N ARG A 364 21.23 26.38 11.49
CA ARG A 364 22.59 26.06 11.03
C ARG A 364 22.97 24.63 11.39
N ALA A 365 22.77 24.20 12.63
CA ALA A 365 23.11 22.84 13.05
C ALA A 365 22.35 21.78 12.25
N ALA A 366 21.07 22.01 11.95
CA ALA A 366 20.27 21.10 11.12
C ALA A 366 20.79 21.02 9.67
N ARG A 367 21.30 22.13 9.12
CA ARG A 367 21.94 22.16 7.79
C ARG A 367 23.32 21.50 7.78
N ASP A 368 24.07 21.63 8.87
CA ASP A 368 25.39 21.00 9.00
C ASP A 368 25.29 19.46 8.98
N VAL A 369 24.20 18.88 9.51
CA VAL A 369 23.88 17.46 9.35
C VAL A 369 23.75 17.06 7.88
N ARG A 370 23.14 17.91 7.04
CA ARG A 370 23.06 17.68 5.59
C ARG A 370 24.42 17.79 4.92
N LEU A 371 25.26 18.74 5.35
CA LEU A 371 26.61 18.94 4.81
C LEU A 371 27.58 17.81 5.16
N ALA A 372 27.23 16.93 6.10
CA ALA A 372 28.00 15.71 6.39
C ALA A 372 28.03 14.70 5.22
N PHE A 373 27.16 14.86 4.22
CA PHE A 373 27.05 13.98 3.05
C PHE A 373 27.37 14.74 1.77
N LYS A 374 28.16 14.14 0.88
CA LYS A 374 28.54 14.75 -0.40
C LYS A 374 27.48 14.54 -1.48
N GLU A 375 26.76 13.43 -1.39
CA GLU A 375 25.73 13.00 -2.31
C GLU A 375 24.42 13.77 -2.09
N ASP A 376 23.69 14.02 -3.18
CA ASP A 376 22.36 14.66 -3.12
C ASP A 376 21.21 13.69 -2.84
N SER A 377 21.44 12.39 -3.07
CA SER A 377 20.46 11.34 -2.82
C SER A 377 21.17 10.03 -2.52
N VAL A 378 21.06 9.55 -1.29
CA VAL A 378 21.60 8.24 -0.89
C VAL A 378 20.83 7.65 0.28
N ARG A 379 20.73 6.31 0.32
CA ARG A 379 20.21 5.54 1.47
C ARG A 379 21.35 4.68 2.01
N LEU A 380 21.62 4.77 3.31
CA LEU A 380 22.76 4.10 3.95
C LEU A 380 22.34 3.47 5.27
N SER A 381 22.84 2.27 5.58
CA SER A 381 22.77 1.71 6.93
C SER A 381 23.77 2.43 7.83
N ILE A 382 23.45 2.62 9.12
CA ILE A 382 24.38 3.22 10.07
C ILE A 382 25.70 2.43 10.17
N GLY A 383 25.64 1.10 10.01
CA GLY A 383 26.82 0.24 10.04
C GLY A 383 27.75 0.40 8.83
N GLN A 384 27.33 1.10 7.78
CA GLN A 384 28.17 1.43 6.62
C GLN A 384 29.00 2.71 6.86
N LEU A 385 28.67 3.51 7.87
CA LEU A 385 29.41 4.72 8.20
C LEU A 385 30.61 4.39 9.11
N PRO A 386 31.78 4.97 8.85
CA PRO A 386 32.91 4.84 9.77
C PRO A 386 32.61 5.57 11.09
N ASP A 387 33.21 5.11 12.20
CA ASP A 387 32.97 5.68 13.54
C ASP A 387 33.35 7.18 13.63
N ASP A 388 34.23 7.67 12.74
CA ASP A 388 34.68 9.07 12.65
C ASP A 388 33.90 9.91 11.63
N HIS A 389 32.78 9.40 11.10
CA HIS A 389 31.99 10.12 10.10
C HIS A 389 31.48 11.48 10.64
N PRO A 390 31.57 12.59 9.87
CA PRO A 390 31.19 13.94 10.31
C PRO A 390 29.75 14.05 10.84
N LEU A 391 28.86 13.15 10.43
CA LEU A 391 27.48 13.05 10.90
C LEU A 391 27.39 13.06 12.43
N PHE A 392 28.20 12.25 13.13
CA PHE A 392 28.07 12.09 14.58
C PHE A 392 28.40 13.39 15.33
N ALA A 393 29.40 14.14 14.85
CA ALA A 393 29.71 15.47 15.39
C ALA A 393 28.62 16.49 15.09
N ALA A 394 28.03 16.45 13.89
CA ALA A 394 26.92 17.31 13.51
C ALA A 394 25.65 17.03 14.34
N LEU A 395 25.31 15.75 14.58
CA LEU A 395 24.18 15.36 15.42
C LEU A 395 24.36 15.82 16.87
N LYS A 396 25.57 15.69 17.42
CA LYS A 396 25.88 16.20 18.77
C LYS A 396 25.72 17.73 18.87
N THR A 397 26.09 18.45 17.82
CA THR A 397 25.89 19.91 17.74
C THR A 397 24.40 20.25 17.65
N LEU A 398 23.64 19.50 16.84
CA LEU A 398 22.19 19.65 16.72
C LEU A 398 21.47 19.41 18.05
N GLU A 399 21.88 18.39 18.80
CA GLU A 399 21.38 18.08 20.14
C GLU A 399 21.60 19.26 21.10
N ALA A 400 22.83 19.79 21.16
CA ALA A 400 23.16 20.92 22.04
C ALA A 400 22.37 22.21 21.70
N GLU A 401 22.16 22.51 20.42
CA GLU A 401 21.39 23.68 20.00
C GLU A 401 19.88 23.49 20.23
N LEU A 402 19.37 22.26 20.09
CA LEU A 402 17.99 21.93 20.43
C LEU A 402 17.74 22.08 21.95
N ASP A 403 18.68 21.64 22.79
CA ASP A 403 18.63 21.81 24.25
C ASP A 403 18.56 23.29 24.65
N ALA A 404 19.37 24.13 23.99
CA ALA A 404 19.37 25.57 24.22
C ALA A 404 18.03 26.21 23.87
N LEU A 405 17.44 25.85 22.73
CA LEU A 405 16.12 26.34 22.32
C LEU A 405 15.02 25.83 23.27
N ALA A 406 15.03 24.55 23.63
CA ALA A 406 14.06 23.94 24.54
C ALA A 406 14.09 24.61 25.92
N SER A 407 15.29 24.93 26.43
CA SER A 407 15.46 25.67 27.69
C SER A 407 14.87 27.07 27.64
N ALA A 408 15.10 27.80 26.53
CA ALA A 408 14.51 29.12 26.33
C ALA A 408 12.98 29.07 26.22
N LEU A 409 12.43 28.10 25.48
CA LEU A 409 10.99 27.86 25.37
C LEU A 409 10.37 27.50 26.72
N ALA A 410 11.04 26.67 27.53
CA ALA A 410 10.57 26.29 28.86
C ALA A 410 10.37 27.50 29.78
N GLY A 411 11.29 28.47 29.72
CA GLY A 411 11.17 29.70 30.51
C GLY A 411 10.00 30.61 30.11
N GLN A 412 9.43 30.43 28.90
CA GLN A 412 8.40 31.32 28.35
C GLN A 412 7.08 30.62 28.00
N ALA A 413 6.97 29.31 28.25
CA ALA A 413 5.83 28.49 27.84
C ALA A 413 4.49 28.95 28.43
N GLU A 414 4.50 29.56 29.63
CA GLU A 414 3.28 30.09 30.26
C GLU A 414 2.76 31.38 29.61
N ARG A 415 3.59 32.08 28.82
CA ARG A 415 3.20 33.36 28.19
C ARG A 415 2.24 33.16 27.01
N ALA A 416 2.34 32.03 26.32
CA ALA A 416 1.47 31.68 25.21
C ALA A 416 1.44 30.18 24.99
N GLU A 417 0.26 29.65 24.70
CA GLU A 417 0.04 28.24 24.39
C GLU A 417 0.89 27.77 23.20
N SER A 418 1.06 28.63 22.18
CA SER A 418 1.89 28.34 21.01
C SER A 418 3.37 28.15 21.35
N LEU A 419 3.88 28.85 22.38
CA LEU A 419 5.23 28.61 22.93
C LEU A 419 5.30 27.28 23.68
N GLY A 420 4.26 26.95 24.46
CA GLY A 420 4.12 25.64 25.09
C GLY A 420 4.08 24.50 24.08
N ALA A 421 3.41 24.68 22.94
CA ALA A 421 3.41 23.73 21.84
C ALA A 421 4.82 23.57 21.21
N CYS A 422 5.55 24.67 21.00
CA CYS A 422 6.94 24.61 20.54
C CYS A 422 7.84 23.84 21.52
N LEU A 423 7.68 24.06 22.83
CA LEU A 423 8.44 23.34 23.85
C LEU A 423 8.18 21.82 23.81
N ARG A 424 6.91 21.41 23.71
CA ARG A 424 6.56 19.98 23.61
C ARG A 424 7.23 19.33 22.41
N ARG A 425 7.14 19.96 21.24
CA ARG A 425 7.84 19.50 20.02
C ARG A 425 9.36 19.44 20.21
N ALA A 426 9.96 20.44 20.85
CA ALA A 426 11.40 20.43 21.11
C ALA A 426 11.81 19.22 21.95
N ARG A 427 11.06 18.92 23.02
CA ARG A 427 11.30 17.75 23.88
C ARG A 427 11.12 16.42 23.17
N GLU A 428 10.06 16.29 22.36
CA GLU A 428 9.85 15.10 21.53
C GLU A 428 11.02 14.87 20.57
N LEU A 429 11.55 15.93 19.95
CA LEU A 429 12.73 15.83 19.09
C LEU A 429 14.01 15.49 19.89
N GLN A 430 14.16 15.97 21.13
CA GLN A 430 15.28 15.61 22.01
C GLN A 430 15.26 14.11 22.32
N ASP A 431 14.09 13.58 22.70
CA ASP A 431 13.93 12.16 23.04
C ASP A 431 14.30 11.26 21.86
N VAL A 432 13.75 11.54 20.66
CA VAL A 432 14.03 10.75 19.45
C VAL A 432 15.51 10.88 19.01
N LEU A 433 16.09 12.09 19.09
CA LEU A 433 17.49 12.31 18.72
C LEU A 433 18.44 11.56 19.65
N SER A 434 18.16 11.53 20.96
CA SER A 434 18.99 10.84 21.95
C SER A 434 19.04 9.32 21.74
N GLY A 435 17.93 8.72 21.30
CA GLY A 435 17.89 7.31 20.89
C GLY A 435 18.82 7.03 19.71
N TRP A 436 18.90 7.99 18.78
CA TRP A 436 19.71 7.91 17.57
C TRP A 436 21.22 8.09 17.78
N THR A 437 21.63 8.90 18.76
CA THR A 437 23.05 9.18 19.05
C THR A 437 23.74 8.09 19.87
N THR A 438 23.01 7.07 20.33
CA THR A 438 23.59 5.90 21.00
C THR A 438 24.44 5.07 20.01
N PRO A 439 25.66 4.61 20.36
CA PRO A 439 26.53 3.87 19.42
C PRO A 439 25.86 2.62 18.81
N PRO A 440 26.24 2.21 17.57
CA PRO A 440 25.73 0.99 16.95
C PRO A 440 26.11 -0.25 17.75
N THR A 441 25.10 -1.11 17.98
CA THR A 441 25.23 -2.42 18.63
C THR A 441 26.10 -3.36 17.78
N SER A 442 26.65 -4.42 18.38
CA SER A 442 27.42 -5.43 17.63
C SER A 442 26.61 -6.05 16.49
N ALA A 443 25.31 -6.32 16.71
CA ALA A 443 24.39 -6.85 15.70
C ALA A 443 24.23 -5.92 14.47
N GLU A 444 24.17 -4.60 14.68
CA GLU A 444 24.08 -3.62 13.59
C GLU A 444 25.37 -3.51 12.76
N ARG A 445 26.53 -3.78 13.38
CA ARG A 445 27.83 -3.83 12.68
C ARG A 445 28.01 -5.13 11.90
N ASP A 446 27.55 -6.25 12.46
CA ASP A 446 27.66 -7.57 11.83
C ASP A 446 26.76 -7.71 10.59
N ALA A 447 25.61 -7.03 10.56
CA ALA A 447 24.69 -7.05 9.42
C ALA A 447 25.28 -6.44 8.12
N VAL A 448 26.34 -5.63 8.24
CA VAL A 448 27.05 -5.02 7.10
C VAL A 448 28.28 -5.84 6.69
N ALA A 449 28.87 -6.58 7.62
CA ALA A 449 30.00 -7.44 7.35
C ALA A 449 29.54 -8.76 6.72
N THR A 450 29.47 -8.81 5.39
CA THR A 450 29.45 -10.08 4.65
C THR A 450 30.73 -10.86 4.95
N ARG A 451 30.77 -11.62 6.05
CA ARG A 451 31.81 -12.59 6.33
C ARG A 451 31.17 -13.94 6.58
N GLU A 452 31.47 -14.86 5.67
CA GLU A 452 31.29 -16.29 5.88
C GLU A 452 32.07 -16.70 7.13
N GLY A 453 31.35 -17.10 8.18
CA GLY A 453 31.91 -17.74 9.36
C GLY A 453 31.91 -16.86 10.62
N ASP A 454 30.84 -16.95 11.41
CA ASP A 454 30.91 -17.73 12.65
C ASP A 454 29.50 -18.04 13.16
N ALA A 455 29.23 -19.33 13.38
CA ALA A 455 27.93 -19.82 13.82
C ALA A 455 27.86 -19.79 15.36
N SER A 456 27.69 -18.60 15.94
CA SER A 456 27.15 -18.50 17.30
C SER A 456 25.69 -18.07 17.23
N ALA A 457 24.81 -19.06 17.39
CA ALA A 457 23.36 -18.90 17.38
C ALA A 457 22.88 -18.27 18.69
N GLU A 458 23.18 -16.98 18.91
CA GLU A 458 22.35 -16.18 19.80
C GLU A 458 21.01 -15.93 19.11
N ARG A 459 19.91 -16.26 19.79
CA ARG A 459 18.55 -16.10 19.25
C ARG A 459 18.36 -14.63 18.90
N ALA A 460 18.18 -14.32 17.60
CA ALA A 460 17.85 -12.98 17.13
C ALA A 460 16.71 -12.40 17.97
N ASP A 461 16.95 -11.24 18.58
CA ASP A 461 15.96 -10.53 19.37
C ASP A 461 14.74 -10.23 18.47
N PRO A 462 13.52 -10.65 18.83
CA PRO A 462 12.31 -10.28 18.12
C PRO A 462 12.12 -8.76 17.96
N ASN A 463 12.79 -7.96 18.79
CA ASN A 463 12.83 -6.51 18.77
C ASN A 463 14.06 -5.93 18.05
N GLU A 464 14.81 -6.71 17.27
CA GLU A 464 15.95 -6.20 16.50
C GLU A 464 15.49 -5.05 15.58
N LYS A 465 16.08 -3.87 15.80
CA LYS A 465 15.81 -2.65 15.03
C LYS A 465 16.98 -2.34 14.13
N VAL A 466 16.70 -1.74 12.97
CA VAL A 466 17.68 -1.35 11.97
C VAL A 466 17.68 0.16 11.85
N ARG A 467 18.84 0.77 12.10
CA ARG A 467 19.06 2.21 11.90
C ARG A 467 19.66 2.47 10.53
N TRP A 468 19.00 3.33 9.76
CA TRP A 468 19.43 3.74 8.44
C TRP A 468 19.11 5.22 8.17
N ILE A 469 19.74 5.79 7.15
CA ILE A 469 19.73 7.22 6.85
C ILE A 469 19.30 7.41 5.41
N GLU A 470 18.43 8.38 5.16
CA GLU A 470 18.08 8.87 3.84
C GLU A 470 18.54 10.32 3.68
N VAL A 471 19.33 10.57 2.65
CA VAL A 471 19.82 11.90 2.30
C VAL A 471 19.05 12.37 1.07
N PHE A 472 18.51 13.59 1.15
CA PHE A 472 17.92 14.34 0.05
C PHE A 472 18.71 15.61 -0.19
N SER A 473 18.46 16.32 -1.29
CA SER A 473 19.22 17.53 -1.66
C SER A 473 19.29 18.59 -0.56
N HIS A 474 18.26 18.71 0.28
CA HIS A 474 18.18 19.74 1.34
C HIS A 474 17.98 19.21 2.76
N THR A 475 17.71 17.91 2.92
CA THR A 475 17.32 17.35 4.21
C THR A 475 17.93 15.97 4.38
N VAL A 476 18.24 15.61 5.62
CA VAL A 476 18.55 14.25 6.05
C VAL A 476 17.40 13.72 6.90
N GLN A 477 17.09 12.45 6.73
CA GLN A 477 16.16 11.68 7.56
C GLN A 477 16.90 10.51 8.19
N LEU A 478 16.72 10.33 9.50
CA LEU A 478 17.24 9.20 10.28
C LEU A 478 16.07 8.27 10.58
N HIS A 479 16.21 6.98 10.30
CA HIS A 479 15.11 6.01 10.36
C HIS A 479 15.47 4.77 11.17
N GLU A 480 14.75 4.54 12.26
CA GLU A 480 14.90 3.34 13.07
C GLU A 480 13.71 2.44 12.82
N THR A 481 13.94 1.29 12.21
CA THR A 481 12.86 0.45 11.67
C THR A 481 12.91 -0.95 12.26
N PRO A 482 11.79 -1.53 12.74
CA PRO A 482 11.79 -2.90 13.22
C PRO A 482 12.06 -3.87 12.07
N LEU A 483 12.91 -4.86 12.33
CA LEU A 483 13.25 -5.88 11.34
C LEU A 483 12.01 -6.71 10.93
N SER A 484 11.09 -6.94 11.87
CA SER A 484 9.83 -7.65 11.64
C SER A 484 8.65 -6.94 12.30
N VAL A 485 7.55 -6.80 11.56
CA VAL A 485 6.27 -6.28 12.07
C VAL A 485 5.36 -7.37 12.65
N ALA A 486 5.70 -8.64 12.41
CA ALA A 486 4.89 -9.79 12.80
C ALA A 486 4.61 -9.86 14.32
N PRO A 487 5.61 -9.67 15.22
CA PRO A 487 5.35 -9.72 16.67
C PRO A 487 4.43 -8.60 17.13
N ILE A 488 4.64 -7.39 16.61
CA ILE A 488 3.87 -6.20 16.96
C ILE A 488 2.41 -6.39 16.52
N PHE A 489 2.21 -6.83 15.28
CA PHE A 489 0.86 -7.05 14.75
C PHE A 489 0.14 -8.22 15.44
N ALA A 490 0.86 -9.30 15.75
CA ALA A 490 0.30 -10.44 16.49
C ALA A 490 -0.17 -10.03 17.90
N LYS A 491 0.62 -9.23 18.62
CA LYS A 491 0.24 -8.66 19.94
C LYS A 491 -1.07 -7.86 19.84
N GLN A 492 -1.20 -7.01 18.83
CA GLN A 492 -2.41 -6.20 18.62
C GLN A 492 -3.64 -7.04 18.27
N ARG A 493 -3.45 -8.16 17.55
CA ARG A 493 -4.52 -9.11 17.23
C ARG A 493 -4.95 -9.98 18.41
N ALA A 494 -4.08 -10.16 19.41
CA ALA A 494 -4.35 -10.98 20.59
C ALA A 494 -5.33 -10.32 21.59
N GLY A 495 -5.75 -9.07 21.35
CA GLY A 495 -6.76 -8.37 22.15
C GLY A 495 -8.18 -8.90 21.95
N VAL A 496 -9.17 -8.00 21.97
CA VAL A 496 -10.59 -8.36 21.84
C VAL A 496 -10.85 -9.17 20.56
N PRO A 497 -11.50 -10.35 20.64
CA PRO A 497 -11.81 -11.18 19.49
C PRO A 497 -12.55 -10.37 18.42
N ARG A 498 -11.99 -10.33 17.22
CA ARG A 498 -12.58 -9.67 16.05
C ARG A 498 -12.23 -10.43 14.78
N ALA A 499 -13.02 -10.26 13.73
CA ALA A 499 -12.75 -10.84 12.44
C ALA A 499 -11.70 -10.03 11.67
N TRP A 500 -10.73 -10.72 11.07
CA TRP A 500 -9.63 -10.12 10.31
C TRP A 500 -9.66 -10.64 8.87
N ILE A 501 -9.96 -9.77 7.91
CA ILE A 501 -10.04 -10.13 6.49
C ILE A 501 -8.91 -9.43 5.75
N PHE A 502 -8.03 -10.19 5.12
CA PHE A 502 -6.93 -9.69 4.29
C PHE A 502 -7.23 -10.05 2.84
N THR A 503 -7.43 -9.05 1.98
CA THR A 503 -7.71 -9.29 0.57
C THR A 503 -6.91 -8.40 -0.37
N SER A 504 -6.46 -8.99 -1.47
CA SER A 504 -5.72 -8.31 -2.55
C SER A 504 -5.74 -9.18 -3.79
N ALA A 505 -5.46 -8.59 -4.96
CA ALA A 505 -5.32 -9.36 -6.20
C ALA A 505 -4.04 -10.21 -6.23
N THR A 506 -3.07 -9.91 -5.37
CA THR A 506 -1.76 -10.57 -5.34
C THR A 506 -1.28 -10.70 -3.88
N LEU A 507 -1.41 -11.89 -3.29
CA LEU A 507 -0.91 -12.20 -1.94
C LEU A 507 -0.08 -13.48 -1.89
N SER A 508 -0.18 -14.31 -2.93
CA SER A 508 0.38 -15.65 -2.99
C SER A 508 1.33 -15.83 -4.17
N VAL A 509 2.27 -16.76 -3.99
CA VAL A 509 3.13 -17.27 -5.07
C VAL A 509 2.69 -18.68 -5.37
N ARG A 510 2.08 -18.91 -6.55
CA ARG A 510 1.46 -20.20 -6.91
C ARG A 510 0.45 -20.72 -5.86
N GLY A 511 -0.34 -19.82 -5.27
CA GLY A 511 -1.32 -20.17 -4.23
C GLY A 511 -0.74 -20.41 -2.84
N ASP A 512 0.58 -20.26 -2.65
CA ASP A 512 1.21 -20.33 -1.33
C ASP A 512 1.21 -18.94 -0.66
N PHE A 513 0.54 -18.85 0.50
CA PHE A 513 0.41 -17.64 1.32
C PHE A 513 1.42 -17.57 2.46
N THR A 514 2.30 -18.56 2.62
CA THR A 514 3.24 -18.66 3.74
C THR A 514 4.12 -17.42 3.86
N HIS A 515 4.56 -16.85 2.75
CA HIS A 515 5.36 -15.63 2.74
C HIS A 515 4.62 -14.43 3.36
N TYR A 516 3.41 -14.15 2.88
CA TYR A 516 2.58 -13.05 3.39
C TYR A 516 2.17 -13.27 4.84
N ALA A 517 1.75 -14.49 5.17
CA ALA A 517 1.36 -14.86 6.52
C ALA A 517 2.54 -14.68 7.50
N ALA A 518 3.75 -15.11 7.14
CA ALA A 518 4.93 -14.95 7.97
C ALA A 518 5.31 -13.47 8.20
N GLN A 519 5.25 -12.62 7.16
CA GLN A 519 5.56 -11.19 7.27
C GLN A 519 4.62 -10.47 8.26
N MET A 520 3.35 -10.86 8.28
CA MET A 520 2.32 -10.24 9.11
C MET A 520 2.06 -10.99 10.42
N GLY A 521 2.77 -12.09 10.71
CA GLY A 521 2.53 -12.90 11.92
C GLY A 521 1.16 -13.61 11.93
N LEU A 522 0.67 -14.00 10.75
CA LEU A 522 -0.62 -14.67 10.56
C LEU A 522 -0.42 -16.18 10.38
N ASN A 523 -1.53 -16.92 10.48
CA ASN A 523 -1.59 -18.32 10.10
C ASN A 523 -2.18 -18.46 8.69
N SER A 524 -1.54 -19.24 7.81
CA SER A 524 -2.01 -19.51 6.45
C SER A 524 -3.11 -20.58 6.36
N LYS A 525 -3.49 -21.23 7.47
CA LYS A 525 -4.55 -22.28 7.50
C LYS A 525 -5.84 -21.87 6.77
N ARG A 526 -6.27 -20.61 6.93
CA ARG A 526 -7.47 -20.04 6.29
C ARG A 526 -7.10 -19.12 5.14
N SER A 527 -6.42 -19.66 4.13
CA SER A 527 -6.09 -18.95 2.90
C SER A 527 -6.76 -19.54 1.67
N MET A 528 -7.21 -18.69 0.75
CA MET A 528 -7.78 -19.13 -0.53
C MET A 528 -7.37 -18.22 -1.69
N THR A 529 -7.28 -18.80 -2.88
CA THR A 529 -7.07 -18.09 -4.14
C THR A 529 -8.30 -18.24 -5.01
N LEU A 530 -8.86 -17.12 -5.43
CA LEU A 530 -10.02 -17.07 -6.31
C LEU A 530 -9.57 -16.57 -7.68
N PRO A 531 -9.70 -17.41 -8.73
CA PRO A 531 -9.24 -17.05 -10.06
C PRO A 531 -10.06 -15.88 -10.60
N SER A 532 -9.39 -15.06 -11.43
CA SER A 532 -10.06 -14.04 -12.21
C SER A 532 -11.00 -14.71 -13.24
N PRO A 533 -12.17 -14.11 -13.53
CA PRO A 533 -13.10 -14.63 -14.52
C PRO A 533 -12.67 -14.40 -15.97
N PHE A 534 -11.60 -13.66 -16.23
CA PHE A 534 -11.18 -13.26 -17.57
C PHE A 534 -10.50 -14.41 -18.35
N ASP A 535 -10.68 -14.40 -19.67
CA ASP A 535 -10.11 -15.39 -20.58
C ASP A 535 -8.71 -14.95 -21.06
N TYR A 536 -7.76 -14.93 -20.14
CA TYR A 536 -6.37 -14.54 -20.43
C TYR A 536 -5.71 -15.24 -21.64
N PRO A 537 -5.96 -16.54 -21.92
CA PRO A 537 -5.41 -17.19 -23.10
C PRO A 537 -5.79 -16.55 -24.44
N SER A 538 -7.00 -15.98 -24.55
CA SER A 538 -7.48 -15.31 -25.77
C SER A 538 -7.30 -13.78 -25.72
N GLN A 539 -7.41 -13.20 -24.51
CA GLN A 539 -7.32 -11.76 -24.27
C GLN A 539 -5.88 -11.24 -24.18
N GLY A 540 -4.90 -12.07 -23.84
CA GLY A 540 -3.56 -11.56 -23.55
C GLY A 540 -2.39 -12.40 -24.04
N LEU A 541 -1.34 -11.70 -24.46
CA LEU A 541 -0.09 -12.27 -24.94
C LEU A 541 1.09 -11.81 -24.07
N LEU A 542 1.84 -12.75 -23.50
CA LEU A 542 3.13 -12.51 -22.86
C LEU A 542 4.24 -12.61 -23.91
N TYR A 543 4.88 -11.47 -24.18
CA TYR A 543 6.00 -11.35 -25.11
C TYR A 543 7.32 -11.15 -24.35
N VAL A 544 8.31 -11.99 -24.64
CA VAL A 544 9.68 -11.85 -24.09
C VAL A 544 10.68 -11.80 -25.25
N PRO A 545 11.25 -10.63 -25.57
CA PRO A 545 12.19 -10.49 -26.68
C PRO A 545 13.40 -11.43 -26.58
N ARG A 546 14.00 -11.71 -27.74
CA ARG A 546 15.28 -12.43 -27.85
C ARG A 546 16.44 -11.45 -27.88
N ASN A 547 17.64 -11.94 -27.57
CA ASN A 547 18.91 -11.24 -27.77
C ASN A 547 19.04 -9.89 -27.05
N LEU A 548 18.26 -9.64 -26.00
CA LEU A 548 18.49 -8.50 -25.12
C LEU A 548 19.75 -8.73 -24.29
N PRO A 549 20.58 -7.69 -24.08
CA PRO A 549 21.69 -7.77 -23.16
C PRO A 549 21.19 -7.98 -21.72
N GLN A 550 22.08 -8.36 -20.80
CA GLN A 550 21.69 -8.50 -19.40
C GLN A 550 21.30 -7.13 -18.80
N PRO A 551 20.37 -7.06 -17.82
CA PRO A 551 19.95 -5.81 -17.20
C PRO A 551 21.06 -4.96 -16.56
N SER A 552 22.22 -5.56 -16.27
CA SER A 552 23.41 -4.87 -15.77
C SER A 552 24.23 -4.16 -16.87
N SER A 553 23.94 -4.41 -18.14
CA SER A 553 24.65 -3.82 -19.27
C SER A 553 24.30 -2.33 -19.44
N PRO A 554 25.28 -1.44 -19.68
CA PRO A 554 25.02 -0.04 -20.01
C PRO A 554 24.15 0.16 -21.25
N MET A 555 24.15 -0.80 -22.18
CA MET A 555 23.34 -0.75 -23.41
C MET A 555 21.92 -1.27 -23.23
N PHE A 556 21.55 -1.72 -22.03
CA PHE A 556 20.28 -2.40 -21.79
C PHE A 556 19.07 -1.53 -22.12
N THR A 557 19.01 -0.31 -21.57
CA THR A 557 17.88 0.60 -21.78
C THR A 557 17.65 0.93 -23.25
N ASP A 558 18.72 1.06 -24.04
CA ASP A 558 18.59 1.33 -25.47
C ASP A 558 18.04 0.11 -26.22
N ALA A 559 18.57 -1.08 -25.92
CA ALA A 559 18.09 -2.32 -26.51
C ALA A 559 16.63 -2.61 -26.14
N VAL A 560 16.20 -2.26 -24.92
CA VAL A 560 14.80 -2.33 -24.49
C VAL A 560 13.92 -1.44 -25.35
N PHE A 561 14.32 -0.17 -25.58
CA PHE A 561 13.58 0.74 -26.46
C PHE A 561 13.51 0.19 -27.88
N ASP A 562 14.63 -0.26 -28.45
CA ASP A 562 14.70 -0.75 -29.83
C ASP A 562 13.81 -2.00 -30.02
N ALA A 563 13.73 -2.87 -29.01
CA ALA A 563 12.86 -4.04 -29.00
C ALA A 563 11.37 -3.69 -28.79
N ALA A 564 11.07 -2.64 -28.02
CA ALA A 564 9.70 -2.23 -27.74
C ALA A 564 9.07 -1.44 -28.89
N LEU A 565 9.87 -0.69 -29.66
CA LEU A 565 9.38 0.20 -30.71
C LEU A 565 8.45 -0.47 -31.74
N PRO A 566 8.73 -1.68 -32.26
CA PRO A 566 7.81 -2.37 -33.17
C PRO A 566 6.49 -2.80 -32.52
N ALA A 567 6.49 -3.11 -31.22
CA ALA A 567 5.29 -3.46 -30.46
C ALA A 567 4.44 -2.21 -30.19
N ILE A 568 5.08 -1.08 -29.85
CA ILE A 568 4.43 0.22 -29.69
C ILE A 568 3.73 0.63 -31.00
N GLU A 569 4.42 0.50 -32.12
CA GLU A 569 3.85 0.76 -33.45
C GLU A 569 2.63 -0.13 -33.74
N ALA A 570 2.72 -1.43 -33.47
CA ALA A 570 1.62 -2.38 -33.69
C ALA A 570 0.41 -2.11 -32.79
N SER A 571 0.63 -1.60 -31.57
CA SER A 571 -0.45 -1.29 -30.62
C SER A 571 -1.26 -0.03 -30.98
N GLY A 572 -0.72 0.86 -31.82
CA GLY A 572 -1.40 2.11 -32.19
C GLY A 572 -1.49 3.14 -31.06
N GLY A 573 -0.67 3.00 -30.01
CA GLY A 573 -0.77 3.78 -28.77
C GLY A 573 -1.29 2.95 -27.60
N GLY A 574 -1.75 3.61 -26.53
CA GLY A 574 -2.29 2.93 -25.35
C GLY A 574 -1.21 2.12 -24.62
N VAL A 575 -0.03 2.73 -24.43
CA VAL A 575 1.17 2.04 -23.95
C VAL A 575 1.53 2.49 -22.55
N PHE A 576 1.76 1.53 -21.66
CA PHE A 576 2.45 1.75 -20.39
C PHE A 576 3.88 1.21 -20.46
N MET A 577 4.85 2.12 -20.47
CA MET A 577 6.27 1.82 -20.35
C MET A 577 6.69 1.93 -18.88
N LEU A 578 6.75 0.78 -18.22
CA LEU A 578 7.06 0.63 -16.81
C LEU A 578 8.55 0.33 -16.60
N CYS A 579 9.28 1.39 -16.29
CA CYS A 579 10.70 1.34 -15.99
C CYS A 579 10.95 1.05 -14.51
N THR A 580 12.05 0.39 -14.21
CA THR A 580 12.46 0.11 -12.82
C THR A 580 13.40 1.16 -12.24
N THR A 581 13.88 2.11 -13.04
CA THR A 581 14.72 3.23 -12.58
C THR A 581 14.30 4.53 -13.25
N LEU A 582 14.48 5.66 -12.55
CA LEU A 582 14.23 7.00 -13.11
C LEU A 582 15.16 7.30 -14.30
N ARG A 583 16.43 6.86 -14.24
CA ARG A 583 17.37 7.00 -15.37
C ARG A 583 16.85 6.33 -16.66
N ALA A 584 16.15 5.20 -16.52
CA ALA A 584 15.53 4.52 -17.67
C ALA A 584 14.29 5.28 -18.16
N VAL A 585 13.48 5.87 -17.26
CA VAL A 585 12.36 6.76 -17.64
C VAL A 585 12.87 7.92 -18.49
N ASP A 586 13.90 8.64 -18.05
CA ASP A 586 14.43 9.80 -18.76
C ASP A 586 14.95 9.41 -20.15
N ARG A 587 15.76 8.33 -20.22
CA ARG A 587 16.37 7.88 -21.47
C ARG A 587 15.35 7.35 -22.47
N ILE A 588 14.38 6.55 -22.03
CA ILE A 588 13.33 6.02 -22.92
C ILE A 588 12.41 7.14 -23.39
N SER A 589 12.06 8.09 -22.51
CA SER A 589 11.21 9.23 -22.87
C SER A 589 11.85 10.13 -23.93
N ALA A 590 13.17 10.37 -23.83
CA ALA A 590 13.91 11.11 -24.86
C ALA A 590 13.84 10.40 -26.22
N LYS A 591 14.17 9.10 -26.27
CA LYS A 591 14.11 8.31 -27.52
C LYS A 591 12.68 8.21 -28.09
N LEU A 592 11.66 8.10 -27.23
CA LEU A 592 10.27 8.10 -27.66
C LEU A 592 9.87 9.43 -28.29
N ARG A 593 10.32 10.56 -27.74
CA ARG A 593 10.04 11.89 -28.31
C ARG A 593 10.60 12.00 -29.73
N ASP A 594 11.85 11.58 -29.93
CA ASP A 594 12.49 11.56 -31.25
C ASP A 594 11.77 10.61 -32.23
N ALA A 595 11.34 9.43 -31.77
CA ALA A 595 10.63 8.46 -32.59
C ALA A 595 9.23 8.94 -32.99
N ILE A 596 8.49 9.56 -32.07
CA ILE A 596 7.16 10.13 -32.33
C ILE A 596 7.27 11.24 -33.38
N GLU A 597 8.24 12.14 -33.23
CA GLU A 597 8.45 13.24 -34.19
C GLU A 597 8.91 12.72 -35.56
N SER A 598 9.93 11.86 -35.60
CA SER A 598 10.50 11.36 -36.86
C SER A 598 9.53 10.46 -37.66
N ARG A 599 8.62 9.76 -36.98
CA ARG A 599 7.59 8.92 -37.63
C ARG A 599 6.27 9.65 -37.86
N GLY A 600 6.10 10.86 -37.33
CA GLY A 600 4.86 11.63 -37.42
C GLY A 600 3.69 10.96 -36.69
N TRP A 601 3.95 10.29 -35.57
CA TRP A 601 2.90 9.67 -34.77
C TRP A 601 2.10 10.71 -33.98
N ASP A 602 0.78 10.56 -33.92
CA ASP A 602 -0.11 11.39 -33.09
C ASP A 602 -0.35 10.74 -31.71
N TYR A 603 0.71 10.22 -31.09
CA TYR A 603 0.66 9.56 -29.79
C TYR A 603 1.11 10.55 -28.70
N PRO A 604 0.21 11.01 -27.82
CA PRO A 604 0.60 11.88 -26.71
C PRO A 604 1.59 11.18 -25.78
N LEU A 605 2.76 11.78 -25.56
CA LEU A 605 3.76 11.27 -24.61
C LEU A 605 3.55 11.90 -23.23
N LEU A 606 3.33 11.05 -22.23
CA LEU A 606 3.15 11.40 -20.83
C LEU A 606 4.31 10.81 -20.03
N VAL A 607 5.09 11.67 -19.34
CA VAL A 607 6.27 11.22 -18.59
C VAL A 607 6.07 11.51 -17.11
N GLN A 608 6.42 10.54 -16.27
CA GLN A 608 6.48 10.76 -14.82
C GLN A 608 7.41 11.93 -14.49
N GLY A 609 6.91 12.89 -13.72
CA GLY A 609 7.63 14.11 -13.34
C GLY A 609 7.05 15.36 -13.99
N ASP A 610 6.40 15.24 -15.15
CA ASP A 610 5.82 16.39 -15.87
C ASP A 610 4.55 16.93 -15.21
N ALA A 611 3.80 16.06 -14.54
CA ALA A 611 2.58 16.41 -13.83
C ALA A 611 2.35 15.42 -12.67
N SER A 612 1.31 15.69 -11.86
CA SER A 612 0.92 14.77 -10.79
C SER A 612 0.52 13.40 -11.36
N ARG A 613 0.74 12.32 -10.59
CA ARG A 613 0.38 10.96 -11.00
C ARG A 613 -1.09 10.86 -11.43
N THR A 614 -2.00 11.49 -10.68
CA THR A 614 -3.44 11.48 -10.95
C THR A 614 -3.76 12.16 -12.26
N GLU A 615 -3.20 13.35 -12.48
CA GLU A 615 -3.37 14.10 -13.72
C GLU A 615 -2.83 13.36 -14.94
N LEU A 616 -1.65 12.73 -14.83
CA LEU A 616 -1.08 11.92 -15.91
C LEU A 616 -2.00 10.75 -16.28
N LEU A 617 -2.61 10.09 -15.29
CA LEU A 617 -3.56 8.99 -15.52
C LEU A 617 -4.87 9.47 -16.14
N ASP A 618 -5.37 10.63 -15.72
CA ASP A 618 -6.60 11.21 -16.29
C ASP A 618 -6.39 11.64 -17.73
N ARG A 619 -5.25 12.28 -18.05
CA ARG A 619 -4.84 12.58 -19.43
C ARG A 619 -4.71 11.31 -20.26
N PHE A 620 -4.05 10.27 -19.72
CA PHE A 620 -3.89 8.99 -20.40
C PHE A 620 -5.25 8.38 -20.80
N ARG A 621 -6.20 8.35 -19.86
CA ARG A 621 -7.58 7.88 -20.12
C ARG A 621 -8.30 8.75 -21.15
N ALA A 622 -8.14 10.06 -21.08
CA ALA A 622 -8.80 11.00 -21.97
C ALA A 622 -8.29 10.91 -23.42
N TYR A 623 -6.98 10.70 -23.60
CA TYR A 623 -6.38 10.57 -24.94
C TYR A 623 -6.68 9.22 -25.60
N GLY A 624 -6.70 8.13 -24.82
CA GLY A 624 -7.01 6.78 -25.33
C GLY A 624 -5.91 6.14 -26.19
N ASN A 625 -4.97 6.90 -26.75
CA ASN A 625 -3.83 6.39 -27.52
C ASN A 625 -2.47 6.86 -26.98
N ALA A 626 -2.43 7.43 -25.77
CA ALA A 626 -1.20 7.98 -25.19
C ALA A 626 -0.15 6.90 -24.87
N ILE A 627 1.10 7.33 -24.76
CA ILE A 627 2.21 6.55 -24.23
C ILE A 627 2.58 7.15 -22.87
N LEU A 628 2.45 6.38 -21.79
CA LEU A 628 2.86 6.79 -20.46
C LEU A 628 4.15 6.07 -20.07
N VAL A 629 5.19 6.84 -19.77
CA VAL A 629 6.47 6.34 -19.26
C VAL A 629 6.57 6.64 -17.77
N GLY A 630 6.71 5.61 -16.95
CA GLY A 630 6.72 5.74 -15.50
C GLY A 630 7.58 4.70 -14.80
N SER A 631 7.92 4.99 -13.55
CA SER A 631 8.62 4.09 -12.64
C SER A 631 7.66 3.10 -11.95
N GLN A 632 8.17 2.35 -10.96
CA GLN A 632 7.38 1.47 -10.09
C GLN A 632 6.13 2.14 -9.48
N SER A 633 6.15 3.46 -9.26
CA SER A 633 5.00 4.21 -8.74
C SER A 633 3.73 4.16 -9.61
N PHE A 634 3.85 3.77 -10.88
CA PHE A 634 2.72 3.59 -11.81
C PHE A 634 2.23 2.12 -11.90
N TRP A 635 2.88 1.18 -11.20
CA TRP A 635 2.51 -0.24 -11.23
C TRP A 635 1.23 -0.52 -10.44
N GLU A 636 0.89 0.36 -9.51
CA GLU A 636 -0.26 0.24 -8.63
C GLU A 636 -1.33 1.29 -8.93
N GLY A 637 -2.59 1.05 -8.54
CA GLY A 637 -3.65 2.06 -8.51
C GLY A 637 -4.04 2.71 -9.86
N VAL A 638 -3.88 2.02 -10.99
CA VAL A 638 -4.40 2.45 -12.29
C VAL A 638 -5.50 1.50 -12.77
N ASP A 639 -6.69 2.05 -13.01
CA ASP A 639 -7.81 1.37 -13.69
C ASP A 639 -8.04 2.08 -15.03
N VAL A 640 -7.69 1.40 -16.11
CA VAL A 640 -7.94 1.79 -17.51
C VAL A 640 -8.56 0.56 -18.16
N ARG A 641 -9.71 0.73 -18.79
CA ARG A 641 -10.46 -0.35 -19.46
C ARG A 641 -10.45 -0.13 -20.96
N GLY A 642 -10.55 -1.21 -21.72
CA GLY A 642 -10.61 -1.19 -23.18
C GLY A 642 -9.29 -0.79 -23.83
N ASP A 643 -9.41 -0.30 -25.05
CA ASP A 643 -8.27 -0.06 -25.96
C ASP A 643 -7.32 1.04 -25.49
N ALA A 644 -7.72 1.81 -24.47
CA ALA A 644 -6.89 2.85 -23.88
C ALA A 644 -5.59 2.33 -23.25
N LEU A 645 -5.53 1.04 -22.88
CA LEU A 645 -4.30 0.36 -22.46
C LEU A 645 -4.21 -1.02 -23.10
N SER A 646 -3.45 -1.14 -24.18
CA SER A 646 -3.32 -2.37 -24.98
C SER A 646 -1.91 -2.98 -24.92
N LEU A 647 -0.90 -2.21 -24.51
CA LEU A 647 0.48 -2.68 -24.36
C LEU A 647 1.07 -2.25 -23.00
N VAL A 648 1.51 -3.22 -22.22
CA VAL A 648 2.29 -2.98 -21.00
C VAL A 648 3.71 -3.51 -21.21
N VAL A 649 4.70 -2.63 -21.14
CA VAL A 649 6.12 -2.96 -21.28
C VAL A 649 6.80 -2.82 -19.92
N ILE A 650 7.47 -3.88 -19.46
CA ILE A 650 8.25 -3.88 -18.22
C ILE A 650 9.73 -4.07 -18.58
N ASP A 651 10.57 -3.08 -18.25
CA ASP A 651 11.97 -3.07 -18.67
C ASP A 651 12.79 -4.23 -18.06
N LYS A 652 12.64 -4.52 -16.77
CA LYS A 652 13.32 -5.62 -16.08
C LYS A 652 12.48 -6.19 -14.94
N LEU A 653 12.83 -7.39 -14.49
CA LEU A 653 12.18 -8.00 -13.32
C LEU A 653 12.36 -7.11 -12.08
N PRO A 654 11.27 -6.84 -11.31
CA PRO A 654 11.24 -5.86 -10.22
C PRO A 654 11.85 -6.43 -8.93
N PHE A 655 13.12 -6.81 -8.98
CA PHE A 655 13.87 -7.10 -7.76
C PHE A 655 14.18 -5.81 -7.03
N ALA A 656 13.95 -5.79 -5.72
CA ALA A 656 14.29 -4.67 -4.88
C ALA A 656 15.80 -4.35 -4.96
N PRO A 657 16.20 -3.07 -4.87
CA PRO A 657 17.60 -2.68 -4.93
C PRO A 657 18.40 -3.36 -3.82
N PRO A 658 19.60 -3.90 -4.11
CA PRO A 658 20.45 -4.51 -3.08
C PRO A 658 20.97 -3.50 -2.06
N ASP A 659 21.03 -2.21 -2.45
CA ASP A 659 21.53 -1.12 -1.61
C ASP A 659 20.47 -0.60 -0.61
N ASP A 660 19.27 -1.20 -0.58
CA ASP A 660 18.27 -0.86 0.43
C ASP A 660 18.72 -1.40 1.81
N PRO A 661 18.96 -0.53 2.81
CA PRO A 661 19.55 -0.93 4.08
C PRO A 661 18.61 -1.80 4.94
N VAL A 662 17.30 -1.56 4.87
CA VAL A 662 16.30 -2.35 5.60
C VAL A 662 16.19 -3.74 4.99
N LEU A 663 16.18 -3.81 3.66
CA LEU A 663 16.20 -5.08 2.95
C LEU A 663 17.47 -5.85 3.28
N ALA A 664 18.65 -5.23 3.20
CA ALA A 664 19.92 -5.88 3.49
C ALA A 664 19.93 -6.52 4.89
N ALA A 665 19.50 -5.78 5.91
CA ALA A 665 19.38 -6.31 7.27
C ALA A 665 18.38 -7.47 7.37
N ARG A 666 17.23 -7.40 6.69
CA ARG A 666 16.27 -8.51 6.61
C ARG A 666 16.85 -9.75 5.94
N LEU A 667 17.62 -9.57 4.87
CA LEU A 667 18.27 -10.68 4.16
C LEU A 667 19.37 -11.33 5.03
N ASP A 668 20.13 -10.53 5.78
CA ASP A 668 21.12 -11.03 6.74
C ASP A 668 20.47 -11.85 7.86
N ALA A 669 19.40 -11.34 8.47
CA ALA A 669 18.65 -12.07 9.49
C ALA A 669 18.04 -13.39 9.00
N LEU A 670 17.62 -13.46 7.73
CA LEU A 670 17.18 -14.72 7.10
C LEU A 670 18.36 -15.68 6.89
N THR A 671 19.52 -15.16 6.51
CA THR A 671 20.75 -15.95 6.34
C THR A 671 21.22 -16.53 7.67
N LYS A 672 21.20 -15.74 8.76
CA LYS A 672 21.47 -16.20 10.14
C LYS A 672 20.53 -17.32 10.60
N LYS A 673 19.30 -17.36 10.07
CA LYS A 673 18.33 -18.45 10.29
C LYS A 673 18.53 -19.66 9.37
N GLY A 674 19.58 -19.69 8.54
CA GLY A 674 19.87 -20.74 7.58
C GLY A 674 18.91 -20.79 6.39
N LEU A 675 18.14 -19.72 6.15
CA LEU A 675 17.19 -19.63 5.04
C LEU A 675 17.82 -18.91 3.85
N SER A 676 17.43 -19.28 2.62
CA SER A 676 17.84 -18.55 1.42
C SER A 676 17.03 -17.25 1.28
N PRO A 677 17.65 -16.06 1.42
CA PRO A 677 16.91 -14.79 1.36
C PRO A 677 16.31 -14.53 -0.02
N PHE A 678 17.03 -14.95 -1.07
CA PHE A 678 16.54 -14.89 -2.44
C PHE A 678 15.24 -15.70 -2.62
N ALA A 679 15.21 -16.94 -2.13
CA ALA A 679 14.07 -17.83 -2.33
C ALA A 679 12.87 -17.48 -1.43
N VAL A 680 13.12 -17.03 -0.20
CA VAL A 680 12.08 -16.80 0.81
C VAL A 680 11.55 -15.38 0.81
N HIS A 681 12.32 -14.40 0.33
CA HIS A 681 11.94 -12.98 0.36
C HIS A 681 11.95 -12.32 -1.03
N GLN A 682 13.12 -12.22 -1.67
CA GLN A 682 13.26 -11.40 -2.89
C GLN A 682 12.43 -11.93 -4.07
N LEU A 683 12.43 -13.25 -4.29
CA LEU A 683 11.67 -13.85 -5.39
C LEU A 683 10.15 -13.71 -5.19
N PRO A 684 9.56 -14.06 -4.03
CA PRO A 684 8.14 -13.81 -3.77
C PRO A 684 7.71 -12.36 -3.96
N GLN A 685 8.49 -11.41 -3.43
CA GLN A 685 8.20 -9.99 -3.58
C GLN A 685 8.21 -9.56 -5.05
N ALA A 686 9.24 -9.94 -5.81
CA ALA A 686 9.32 -9.62 -7.24
C ALA A 686 8.16 -10.23 -8.04
N VAL A 687 7.69 -11.43 -7.68
CA VAL A 687 6.51 -12.05 -8.29
C VAL A 687 5.23 -11.25 -8.01
N ILE A 688 5.02 -10.85 -6.75
CA ILE A 688 3.85 -10.06 -6.35
C ILE A 688 3.83 -8.72 -7.08
N THR A 689 4.95 -8.00 -7.09
CA THR A 689 5.09 -6.72 -7.80
C THR A 689 4.85 -6.89 -9.30
N LEU A 690 5.41 -7.95 -9.92
CA LEU A 690 5.18 -8.23 -11.34
C LEU A 690 3.71 -8.54 -11.65
N LYS A 691 3.02 -9.32 -10.80
CA LYS A 691 1.58 -9.57 -10.96
C LYS A 691 0.78 -8.26 -10.88
N GLN A 692 1.16 -7.31 -10.04
CA GLN A 692 0.51 -6.00 -9.94
C GLN A 692 0.67 -5.17 -11.21
N GLY A 693 1.88 -5.11 -11.78
CA GLY A 693 2.12 -4.47 -13.07
C GLY A 693 1.37 -5.15 -14.22
N ALA A 694 1.43 -6.48 -14.29
CA ALA A 694 0.74 -7.28 -15.31
C ALA A 694 -0.80 -7.18 -15.23
N GLY A 695 -1.35 -7.08 -14.01
CA GLY A 695 -2.79 -6.98 -13.78
C GLY A 695 -3.41 -5.69 -14.29
N ARG A 696 -2.63 -4.74 -14.83
CA ARG A 696 -3.12 -3.51 -15.48
C ARG A 696 -3.70 -3.76 -16.86
N LEU A 697 -3.19 -4.78 -17.56
CA LEU A 697 -3.48 -5.03 -18.96
C LEU A 697 -4.94 -5.46 -19.21
N ILE A 698 -5.49 -6.34 -18.37
CA ILE A 698 -6.83 -6.90 -18.56
C ILE A 698 -7.70 -6.56 -17.34
N ARG A 699 -8.71 -5.71 -17.56
CA ARG A 699 -9.65 -5.17 -16.56
C ARG A 699 -11.12 -5.44 -16.88
N ALA A 700 -11.44 -5.78 -18.12
CA ALA A 700 -12.76 -6.20 -18.59
C ALA A 700 -12.70 -7.44 -19.49
N GLU A 701 -13.85 -8.08 -19.71
CA GLU A 701 -14.00 -9.27 -20.58
C GLU A 701 -13.69 -8.98 -22.05
N THR A 702 -13.75 -7.71 -22.47
CA THR A 702 -13.48 -7.26 -23.83
C THR A 702 -12.04 -6.81 -24.05
N ASP A 703 -11.26 -6.65 -22.96
CA ASP A 703 -9.91 -6.11 -23.08
C ASP A 703 -9.02 -7.11 -23.83
N ARG A 704 -8.16 -6.59 -24.70
CA ARG A 704 -7.11 -7.36 -25.36
C ARG A 704 -5.79 -6.61 -25.26
N GLY A 705 -4.70 -7.32 -25.04
CA GLY A 705 -3.40 -6.65 -25.01
C GLY A 705 -2.19 -7.54 -24.85
N VAL A 706 -1.03 -6.90 -24.86
CA VAL A 706 0.28 -7.55 -24.81
C VAL A 706 1.04 -7.10 -23.56
N LEU A 707 1.52 -8.07 -22.78
CA LEU A 707 2.49 -7.85 -21.71
C LEU A 707 3.88 -8.18 -22.25
N MET A 708 4.70 -7.15 -22.45
CA MET A 708 6.09 -7.29 -22.86
C MET A 708 7.01 -7.23 -21.63
N ILE A 709 7.82 -8.25 -21.41
CA ILE A 709 8.84 -8.27 -20.35
C ILE A 709 10.22 -8.34 -20.99
N CYS A 710 11.01 -7.28 -20.84
CA CYS A 710 12.31 -7.12 -21.49
C CYS A 710 13.46 -7.71 -20.67
N ASP A 711 13.24 -8.86 -20.01
CA ASP A 711 14.22 -9.50 -19.16
C ASP A 711 14.37 -10.99 -19.48
N THR A 712 15.51 -11.36 -20.09
CA THR A 712 15.73 -12.75 -20.51
C THR A 712 15.85 -13.71 -19.33
N ARG A 713 16.11 -13.21 -18.11
CA ARG A 713 16.16 -14.05 -16.89
C ARG A 713 14.84 -14.77 -16.62
N LEU A 714 13.72 -14.25 -17.12
CA LEU A 714 12.42 -14.92 -17.05
C LEU A 714 12.41 -16.29 -17.76
N VAL A 715 13.24 -16.44 -18.80
CA VAL A 715 13.38 -17.67 -19.59
C VAL A 715 14.64 -18.43 -19.20
N ASP A 716 15.76 -17.73 -19.05
CA ASP A 716 17.09 -18.34 -18.94
C ASP A 716 17.40 -18.85 -17.52
N LYS A 717 16.77 -18.28 -16.49
CA LYS A 717 17.05 -18.65 -15.09
C LYS A 717 16.02 -19.65 -14.56
N PRO A 718 16.41 -20.61 -13.69
CA PRO A 718 15.49 -21.61 -13.13
C PRO A 718 14.30 -21.00 -12.38
N TYR A 719 14.51 -19.88 -11.67
CA TYR A 719 13.46 -19.17 -10.96
C TYR A 719 12.46 -18.48 -11.90
N GLY A 720 12.82 -18.22 -13.16
CA GLY A 720 11.93 -17.62 -14.16
C GLY A 720 10.65 -18.43 -14.34
N ARG A 721 10.74 -19.76 -14.21
CA ARG A 721 9.56 -20.66 -14.20
C ARG A 721 8.61 -20.43 -13.03
N ARG A 722 9.10 -19.99 -11.87
CA ARG A 722 8.24 -19.58 -10.74
C ARG A 722 7.51 -18.29 -11.04
N ILE A 723 8.19 -17.34 -11.69
CA ILE A 723 7.63 -16.05 -12.03
C ILE A 723 6.51 -16.18 -13.06
N TRP A 724 6.77 -16.74 -14.25
CA TRP A 724 5.75 -16.76 -15.30
C TRP A 724 4.55 -17.66 -14.96
N GLN A 725 4.74 -18.71 -14.15
CA GLN A 725 3.61 -19.55 -13.68
C GLN A 725 2.73 -18.86 -12.63
N SER A 726 3.18 -17.74 -12.05
CA SER A 726 2.40 -16.96 -11.11
C SER A 726 1.63 -15.81 -11.78
N LEU A 727 1.97 -15.49 -13.04
CA LEU A 727 1.23 -14.55 -13.86
C LEU A 727 -0.08 -15.21 -14.37
N PRO A 728 -1.06 -14.39 -14.81
CA PRO A 728 -2.20 -14.91 -15.54
C PRO A 728 -1.76 -15.80 -16.72
N PRO A 729 -2.58 -16.79 -17.13
CA PRO A 729 -2.22 -17.78 -18.13
C PRO A 729 -2.29 -17.21 -19.57
N PHE A 730 -1.49 -16.17 -19.85
CA PHE A 730 -1.34 -15.57 -21.16
C PHE A 730 -0.83 -16.58 -22.19
N LYS A 731 -1.23 -16.40 -23.46
CA LYS A 731 -0.50 -16.99 -24.59
C LYS A 731 0.94 -16.46 -24.56
N ARG A 732 1.94 -17.25 -24.94
CA ARG A 732 3.36 -16.87 -24.80
C ARG A 732 4.05 -16.87 -26.15
N THR A 733 4.84 -15.83 -26.42
CA THR A 733 5.67 -15.75 -27.62
C THR A 733 7.03 -15.11 -27.34
N ARG A 734 8.00 -15.39 -28.21
CA ARG A 734 9.29 -14.69 -28.28
C ARG A 734 9.49 -13.99 -29.63
N GLU A 735 8.52 -14.09 -30.53
CA GLU A 735 8.57 -13.53 -31.88
C GLU A 735 7.69 -12.29 -31.97
N ILE A 736 8.24 -11.20 -32.50
CA ILE A 736 7.53 -9.92 -32.67
C ILE A 736 6.41 -10.01 -33.70
N ASP A 737 6.52 -10.88 -34.70
CA ASP A 737 5.48 -11.02 -35.74
C ASP A 737 4.17 -11.57 -35.15
N VAL A 738 4.25 -12.46 -34.15
CA VAL A 738 3.06 -12.93 -33.41
C VAL A 738 2.38 -11.80 -32.62
N VAL A 739 3.15 -10.80 -32.17
CA VAL A 739 2.61 -9.61 -31.50
C VAL A 739 1.87 -8.72 -32.50
N ARG A 740 2.42 -8.53 -33.70
CA ARG A 740 1.77 -7.78 -34.78
C ARG A 740 0.47 -8.45 -35.22
N GLU A 741 0.50 -9.75 -35.49
CA GLU A 741 -0.68 -10.55 -35.83
C GLU A 741 -1.77 -10.43 -34.76
N PHE A 742 -1.40 -10.49 -33.48
CA PHE A 742 -2.34 -10.38 -32.36
C PHE A 742 -3.09 -9.03 -32.34
N PHE A 743 -2.40 -7.92 -32.64
CA PHE A 743 -3.04 -6.60 -32.75
C PHE A 743 -3.83 -6.45 -34.05
N GLU A 744 -3.35 -6.99 -35.18
CA GLU A 744 -4.07 -6.98 -36.47
C GLU A 744 -5.40 -7.74 -36.41
N GLU A 745 -5.44 -8.91 -35.76
CA GLU A 745 -6.68 -9.68 -35.53
C GLU A 745 -7.73 -8.89 -34.74
N SER A 746 -7.30 -7.93 -33.92
CA SER A 746 -8.21 -7.08 -33.13
C SER A 746 -8.84 -5.97 -33.98
N ALA A 747 -8.20 -5.56 -35.07
CA ALA A 747 -8.62 -4.46 -35.94
C ALA A 747 -9.67 -4.87 -37.02
N GLY A 748 -10.50 -5.88 -36.75
CA GLY A 748 -11.55 -6.38 -37.67
C GLY A 748 -12.45 -5.28 -38.26
N PRO A 749 -13.08 -5.51 -39.43
CA PRO A 749 -13.40 -4.47 -40.42
C PRO A 749 -14.23 -3.34 -39.82
N ALA A 750 -13.76 -2.10 -39.98
CA ALA A 750 -14.47 -0.88 -39.60
C ALA A 750 -15.93 -0.97 -40.06
N ALA A 751 -16.86 -0.96 -39.10
CA ALA A 751 -18.27 -0.87 -39.40
C ALA A 751 -18.50 0.39 -40.25
N PRO A 752 -19.21 0.30 -41.40
CA PRO A 752 -19.43 1.46 -42.24
C PRO A 752 -20.21 2.50 -41.43
N VAL A 753 -19.63 3.69 -41.31
CA VAL A 753 -20.24 4.87 -40.72
C VAL A 753 -21.60 5.07 -41.40
N ARG A 754 -22.69 4.98 -40.62
CA ARG A 754 -24.03 5.41 -41.05
C ARG A 754 -24.33 6.79 -40.51
#